data_AF-A0A8C3BKE6-F1
#
_entry.id   AF-A0A8C3BKE6-F1
#
_cell.length_a   1.000
_cell.length_b   1.000
_cell.length_c   1.000
_cell.angle_alpha   90.00
_cell.angle_beta   90.00
_cell.angle_gamma   90.00
#
_symmetry.space_group_name_H-M   'P 1'
#
loop_
_entity.id
_entity.type
_entity.pdbx_description
1 polymer ?
#
loop_
_entity_poly.entity_id
_entity_poly.type
_entity_poly.pdbx_seq_one_letter_code
_entity_poly.pdbx_strand_id
1 'polypeptide(L)'
;MATFRGSEYLCYDLSQNPIQSSSDEITLSFKTWQRNGLILHTGKSADYVNLALKDGAVSLVINLGSGAFEAIVEPVNGKFNDNAWHDVKVTRNLRQVTISVDGILTTTGYTQEDYTMLGSDDFFYVGGSPSTADLPGSPVSNNFMGCLKEVVYKNNDIRLELSRLARIGDTKMKIYGEVKFVCENVATLDPISFETPEAYISLPKWNTKRMGSISFDFRTTEPNGLILFTHGKPQERKDSRSQKNTKVDFFAVELLDGNLYLLLDMGSGTIKVKATQKKANDGEWYHVDIQRDGRSGTISVNSRRTPFTASGESEILDLEGDMYLGGLPENRAGLILPTELWTAMLNYGYVGCIRDLFIDGRSKNIRQLAEAQNAAGVKSSCSRLSTKQCDSYPCKNNAVCKDGWNRFICDCTGTGYWGRTCEREASILSYDGSMYMKIIMPMVMHTEAEDVSFRFMSQRAYGLLMATTSRDSADTLRLELDGGRVKLMVNLGKGPETLYAGQKLNDNEWHTVRVVRRGKSLKLMVDDDVAEGTMVGDHTRLEFHNIETGIMTEKRYISVIPSSFIGHLQSLMFNGMLYIDLCKNGDIDYCELKARFGLRNIIADPVTFKTKSSYLSLATLQAYTSMHLFFQFKTTSADGFILFNSGDGNDFIAVELVKGYIHYVFDLGNGPNVIKGNSDRPLNDNQWHNVVITRDNSNTHSLKVDTKVVTQVINGAKNLDLKGDLYIAGLAQGMYSNLPKLVASRDGFQGCLASVDLNGRLPDLINDALHRSGQIERGCEVELTKADLQGPSTTCQEDSCANQGICNQQWEGFTCDCSMTSYSGSQCNDRK
;
A
#
# COMPACT_ATOMS: atom_id res chain seq x y z
N MET A 1 -6.85 -38.76 38.50
CA MET A 1 -7.16 -37.73 37.49
C MET A 1 -6.08 -36.67 37.51
N ALA A 2 -5.87 -36.01 36.38
CA ALA A 2 -4.88 -34.95 36.21
C ALA A 2 -5.45 -33.85 35.31
N THR A 3 -5.09 -32.60 35.59
CA THR A 3 -5.43 -31.42 34.79
C THR A 3 -4.24 -31.04 33.90
N PHE A 4 -4.52 -30.82 32.62
CA PHE A 4 -3.60 -30.35 31.59
C PHE A 4 -4.10 -28.99 31.08
N ARG A 5 -3.21 -28.02 30.92
CA ARG A 5 -3.49 -26.64 30.47
C ARG A 5 -2.84 -26.35 29.12
N GLY A 6 -2.46 -27.39 28.38
CA GLY A 6 -1.91 -27.31 27.03
C GLY A 6 -0.42 -27.03 26.95
N SER A 7 0.29 -26.95 28.09
CA SER A 7 1.78 -26.87 28.11
C SER A 7 2.43 -28.02 28.87
N GLU A 8 1.62 -28.85 29.52
CA GLU A 8 2.03 -29.99 30.34
C GLU A 8 1.76 -31.31 29.62
N TYR A 9 2.58 -32.33 29.91
CA TYR A 9 2.35 -33.69 29.44
C TYR A 9 3.09 -34.71 30.32
N LEU A 10 2.65 -35.96 30.23
CA LEU A 10 3.31 -37.11 30.86
C LEU A 10 4.12 -37.86 29.81
N CYS A 11 5.27 -38.40 30.20
CA CYS A 11 6.16 -39.16 29.34
C CYS A 11 6.67 -40.39 30.10
N TYR A 12 6.27 -41.58 29.67
CA TYR A 12 6.73 -42.84 30.24
C TYR A 12 7.76 -43.52 29.33
N ASP A 13 8.88 -43.93 29.91
CA ASP A 13 10.00 -44.54 29.19
C ASP A 13 9.78 -46.06 28.95
N LEU A 14 9.69 -46.44 27.68
CA LEU A 14 9.50 -47.83 27.24
C LEU A 14 10.81 -48.52 26.83
N SER A 15 11.95 -47.82 26.79
CA SER A 15 13.22 -48.36 26.29
C SER A 15 13.68 -49.62 27.01
N GLN A 16 13.40 -49.71 28.32
CA GLN A 16 13.75 -50.88 29.12
C GLN A 16 12.77 -52.04 28.98
N ASN A 17 11.48 -51.74 28.78
CA ASN A 17 10.40 -52.72 28.66
C ASN A 17 9.52 -52.35 27.46
N PRO A 18 9.97 -52.66 26.24
CA PRO A 18 9.23 -52.31 25.03
C PRO A 18 7.84 -52.92 25.01
N ILE A 19 6.89 -52.19 24.44
CA ILE A 19 5.58 -52.73 24.10
C ILE A 19 5.79 -53.63 22.88
N GLN A 20 5.44 -54.90 23.05
CA GLN A 20 5.25 -55.85 21.96
C GLN A 20 3.89 -56.50 22.18
N SER A 21 2.93 -56.20 21.32
CA SER A 21 1.54 -56.56 21.58
C SER A 21 0.85 -57.06 20.32
N SER A 22 0.25 -58.25 20.38
CA SER A 22 -0.70 -58.74 19.38
C SER A 22 -2.16 -58.50 19.78
N SER A 23 -2.41 -58.11 21.03
CA SER A 23 -3.73 -57.79 21.58
C SER A 23 -3.56 -56.80 22.72
N ASP A 24 -4.25 -55.65 22.63
CA ASP A 24 -4.21 -54.61 23.65
C ASP A 24 -5.55 -53.90 23.85
N GLU A 25 -5.65 -53.26 25.01
CA GLU A 25 -6.78 -52.42 25.39
C GLU A 25 -6.28 -51.11 25.99
N ILE A 26 -6.89 -50.01 25.56
CA ILE A 26 -6.70 -48.67 26.12
C ILE A 26 -8.03 -48.23 26.72
N THR A 27 -7.98 -47.72 27.94
CA THR A 27 -9.15 -47.12 28.62
C THR A 27 -8.75 -45.79 29.22
N LEU A 28 -9.62 -44.79 29.12
CA LEU A 28 -9.51 -43.50 29.79
C LEU A 28 -10.85 -42.79 29.80
N SER A 29 -10.97 -41.74 30.62
CA SER A 29 -12.00 -40.71 30.41
C SER A 29 -11.36 -39.34 30.22
N PHE A 30 -11.97 -38.51 29.38
CA PHE A 30 -11.54 -37.14 29.16
C PHE A 30 -12.67 -36.15 29.45
N LYS A 31 -12.28 -34.91 29.76
CA LYS A 31 -13.18 -33.77 29.99
C LYS A 31 -12.52 -32.50 29.46
N THR A 32 -13.13 -31.81 28.49
CA THR A 32 -12.52 -30.63 27.85
C THR A 32 -13.55 -29.71 27.18
N TRP A 33 -13.16 -28.45 26.98
CA TRP A 33 -13.83 -27.50 26.08
C TRP A 33 -13.19 -27.41 24.69
N GLN A 34 -11.96 -27.90 24.54
CA GLN A 34 -11.18 -27.77 23.31
C GLN A 34 -11.62 -28.78 22.26
N ARG A 35 -11.65 -28.33 21.00
CA ARG A 35 -12.00 -29.18 19.85
C ARG A 35 -10.85 -30.07 19.40
N ASN A 36 -9.62 -29.62 19.66
CA ASN A 36 -8.39 -30.25 19.22
C ASN A 36 -7.48 -30.48 20.43
N GLY A 37 -6.84 -31.65 20.50
CA GLY A 37 -5.87 -31.94 21.55
C GLY A 37 -5.44 -33.41 21.59
N LEU A 38 -4.13 -33.64 21.71
CA LEU A 38 -3.55 -34.98 21.84
C LEU A 38 -3.88 -35.60 23.20
N ILE A 39 -4.62 -36.71 23.22
CA ILE A 39 -4.94 -37.42 24.46
C ILE A 39 -3.77 -38.35 24.83
N LEU A 40 -3.31 -39.18 23.89
CA LEU A 40 -2.14 -40.03 24.08
C LEU A 40 -1.50 -40.44 22.76
N HIS A 41 -0.22 -40.79 22.83
CA HIS A 41 0.52 -41.35 21.71
C HIS A 41 1.66 -42.25 22.18
N THR A 42 1.92 -43.33 21.45
CA THR A 42 3.15 -44.10 21.59
C THR A 42 3.54 -44.69 20.25
N GLY A 43 4.85 -44.84 20.03
CA GLY A 43 5.42 -45.43 18.81
C GLY A 43 6.32 -44.48 18.04
N LYS A 44 7.04 -45.04 17.06
CA LYS A 44 7.94 -44.33 16.15
C LYS A 44 7.82 -44.95 14.76
N SER A 45 8.12 -44.15 13.74
CA SER A 45 8.13 -44.60 12.34
C SER A 45 6.76 -45.17 11.89
N ALA A 46 6.67 -46.47 11.62
CA ALA A 46 5.48 -47.11 11.08
C ALA A 46 4.64 -47.88 12.13
N ASP A 47 5.12 -47.96 13.38
CA ASP A 47 4.42 -48.62 14.48
C ASP A 47 4.00 -47.58 15.51
N TYR A 48 2.69 -47.31 15.60
CA TYR A 48 2.19 -46.31 16.54
C TYR A 48 0.70 -46.44 16.84
N VAL A 49 0.32 -45.88 17.98
CA VAL A 49 -1.07 -45.61 18.36
C VAL A 49 -1.18 -44.12 18.70
N ASN A 50 -2.12 -43.43 18.07
CA ASN A 50 -2.46 -42.04 18.34
C ASN A 50 -3.94 -41.93 18.67
N LEU A 51 -4.26 -41.28 19.79
CA LEU A 51 -5.63 -40.97 20.18
C LEU A 51 -5.71 -39.48 20.52
N ALA A 52 -6.60 -38.77 19.86
CA ALA A 52 -6.76 -37.32 19.99
C ALA A 52 -8.21 -36.89 19.83
N LEU A 53 -8.53 -35.67 20.27
CA LEU A 53 -9.70 -34.94 19.80
C LEU A 53 -9.31 -34.17 18.55
N LYS A 54 -10.13 -34.28 17.50
CA LYS A 54 -9.99 -33.57 16.22
C LYS A 54 -11.34 -32.99 15.82
N ASP A 55 -11.43 -31.68 15.71
CA ASP A 55 -12.66 -30.94 15.38
C ASP A 55 -13.86 -31.31 16.27
N GLY A 56 -13.61 -31.69 17.52
CA GLY A 56 -14.62 -32.12 18.48
C GLY A 56 -15.04 -33.59 18.37
N ALA A 57 -14.43 -34.37 17.47
CA ALA A 57 -14.60 -35.81 17.34
C ALA A 57 -13.41 -36.58 17.93
N VAL A 58 -13.62 -37.80 18.40
CA VAL A 58 -12.53 -38.66 18.90
C VAL A 58 -11.87 -39.36 17.71
N SER A 59 -10.60 -39.07 17.47
CA SER A 59 -9.80 -39.60 16.37
C SER A 59 -8.81 -40.64 16.90
N LEU A 60 -8.84 -41.84 16.32
CA LEU A 60 -7.90 -42.93 16.60
C LEU A 60 -7.16 -43.30 15.33
N VAL A 61 -5.83 -43.36 15.42
CA VAL A 61 -4.97 -43.87 14.34
C VAL A 61 -4.06 -44.95 14.90
N ILE A 62 -4.08 -46.14 14.30
CA ILE A 62 -3.21 -47.26 14.68
C ILE A 62 -2.50 -47.77 13.44
N ASN A 63 -1.17 -47.83 13.49
CA ASN A 63 -0.36 -48.49 12.47
C ASN A 63 0.52 -49.56 13.13
N LEU A 64 0.60 -50.72 12.49
CA LEU A 64 1.36 -51.91 12.93
C LEU A 64 2.51 -52.21 11.95
N GLY A 65 3.00 -51.19 11.23
CA GLY A 65 4.15 -51.29 10.33
C GLY A 65 3.82 -51.33 8.84
N SER A 66 2.57 -51.65 8.46
CA SER A 66 2.17 -51.92 7.06
C SER A 66 0.88 -51.21 6.62
N GLY A 67 0.48 -50.16 7.35
CA GLY A 67 -0.58 -49.24 6.95
C GLY A 67 -1.62 -49.03 8.05
N ALA A 68 -2.05 -47.77 8.19
CA ALA A 68 -2.84 -47.33 9.33
C ALA A 68 -4.33 -47.69 9.20
N PHE A 69 -4.94 -48.01 10.34
CA PHE A 69 -6.37 -47.91 10.57
C PHE A 69 -6.67 -46.51 11.14
N GLU A 70 -7.61 -45.80 10.53
CA GLU A 70 -8.11 -44.50 10.99
C GLU A 70 -9.59 -44.61 11.34
N ALA A 71 -9.97 -44.15 12.53
CA ALA A 71 -11.35 -44.04 12.97
C ALA A 71 -11.63 -42.64 13.54
N ILE A 72 -12.75 -42.07 13.12
CA ILE A 72 -13.30 -40.83 13.70
C ILE A 72 -14.67 -41.20 14.29
N VAL A 73 -14.82 -41.01 15.59
CA VAL A 73 -16.09 -41.18 16.30
C VAL A 73 -16.66 -39.79 16.53
N GLU A 74 -17.81 -39.51 15.92
CA GLU A 74 -18.55 -38.26 16.09
C GLU A 74 -19.68 -38.43 17.11
N PRO A 75 -20.03 -37.38 17.87
CA PRO A 75 -21.17 -37.44 18.78
C PRO A 75 -22.49 -37.47 17.99
N VAL A 76 -23.38 -38.41 18.30
CA VAL A 76 -24.71 -38.50 17.67
C VAL A 76 -25.63 -37.35 18.13
N ASN A 77 -25.54 -36.98 19.41
CA ASN A 77 -26.23 -35.83 19.99
C ASN A 77 -25.25 -35.06 20.89
N GLY A 78 -25.21 -33.73 20.76
CA GLY A 78 -24.33 -32.89 21.57
C GLY A 78 -22.91 -32.77 21.01
N LYS A 79 -21.91 -32.65 21.88
CA LYS A 79 -20.49 -32.44 21.54
C LYS A 79 -19.61 -33.15 22.58
N PHE A 80 -18.47 -33.70 22.18
CA PHE A 80 -17.51 -34.26 23.15
C PHE A 80 -16.71 -33.20 23.90
N ASN A 81 -16.65 -31.98 23.36
CA ASN A 81 -15.98 -30.85 23.99
C ASN A 81 -16.97 -29.96 24.78
N ASP A 82 -17.90 -30.60 25.50
CA ASP A 82 -18.94 -29.98 26.33
C ASP A 82 -18.52 -29.84 27.81
N ASN A 83 -17.27 -30.18 28.13
CA ASN A 83 -16.72 -30.25 29.48
C ASN A 83 -17.52 -31.18 30.41
N ALA A 84 -18.08 -32.25 29.87
CA ALA A 84 -18.50 -33.43 30.60
C ALA A 84 -17.43 -34.53 30.52
N TRP A 85 -17.59 -35.58 31.33
CA TRP A 85 -16.73 -36.75 31.24
C TRP A 85 -17.23 -37.67 30.14
N HIS A 86 -16.33 -38.04 29.23
CA HIS A 86 -16.57 -39.06 28.21
C HIS A 86 -15.59 -40.21 28.38
N ASP A 87 -16.11 -41.43 28.31
CA ASP A 87 -15.33 -42.66 28.45
C ASP A 87 -14.88 -43.18 27.09
N VAL A 88 -13.60 -43.45 26.93
CA VAL A 88 -13.02 -44.00 25.70
C VAL A 88 -12.43 -45.36 26.00
N LYS A 89 -12.86 -46.36 25.22
CA LYS A 89 -12.30 -47.71 25.23
C LYS A 89 -11.87 -48.10 23.84
N VAL A 90 -10.61 -48.47 23.68
CA VAL A 90 -10.07 -49.07 22.45
C VAL A 90 -9.67 -50.49 22.77
N THR A 91 -10.11 -51.44 21.95
CA THR A 91 -9.69 -52.83 22.03
C THR A 91 -9.16 -53.26 20.67
N ARG A 92 -7.99 -53.86 20.65
CA ARG A 92 -7.41 -54.46 19.44
C ARG A 92 -7.11 -55.92 19.69
N ASN A 93 -7.55 -56.77 18.77
CA ASN A 93 -7.17 -58.17 18.71
C ASN A 93 -6.59 -58.46 17.32
N LEU A 94 -5.29 -58.75 17.26
CA LEU A 94 -4.52 -58.81 16.03
C LEU A 94 -4.68 -57.50 15.25
N ARG A 95 -5.32 -57.56 14.08
CA ARG A 95 -5.58 -56.41 13.21
C ARG A 95 -6.93 -55.74 13.48
N GLN A 96 -7.85 -56.43 14.15
CA GLN A 96 -9.20 -55.92 14.38
C GLN A 96 -9.16 -54.89 15.50
N VAL A 97 -9.56 -53.66 15.20
CA VAL A 97 -9.61 -52.54 16.14
C VAL A 97 -11.07 -52.16 16.36
N THR A 98 -11.46 -51.98 17.61
CA THR A 98 -12.76 -51.40 17.99
C THR A 98 -12.52 -50.23 18.94
N ILE A 99 -13.08 -49.08 18.60
CA ILE A 99 -13.14 -47.91 19.48
C ILE A 99 -14.59 -47.71 19.93
N SER A 100 -14.76 -47.42 21.21
CA SER A 100 -16.04 -47.08 21.83
C SER A 100 -15.92 -45.78 22.60
N VAL A 101 -16.88 -44.87 22.40
CA VAL A 101 -17.06 -43.66 23.22
C VAL A 101 -18.40 -43.76 23.96
N ASP A 102 -18.36 -43.54 25.26
CA ASP A 102 -19.48 -43.64 26.22
C ASP A 102 -20.21 -44.99 26.20
N GLY A 103 -19.55 -46.04 25.71
CA GLY A 103 -20.12 -47.40 25.62
C GLY A 103 -21.20 -47.59 24.56
N ILE A 104 -21.61 -46.52 23.86
CA ILE A 104 -22.72 -46.54 22.88
C ILE A 104 -22.18 -46.35 21.46
N LEU A 105 -21.22 -45.46 21.28
CA LEU A 105 -20.71 -45.09 19.97
C LEU A 105 -19.52 -45.98 19.62
N THR A 106 -19.74 -46.99 18.78
CA THR A 106 -18.72 -48.00 18.45
C THR A 106 -18.37 -47.99 16.96
N THR A 107 -17.08 -47.92 16.65
CA THR A 107 -16.54 -48.10 15.30
C THR A 107 -15.53 -49.25 15.32
N THR A 108 -15.69 -50.20 14.39
CA THR A 108 -14.79 -51.35 14.24
C THR A 108 -14.19 -51.37 12.84
N GLY A 109 -12.91 -51.71 12.74
CA GLY A 109 -12.25 -51.92 11.45
C GLY A 109 -10.96 -52.71 11.60
N TYR A 110 -10.10 -52.65 10.58
CA TYR A 110 -8.87 -53.44 10.50
C TYR A 110 -7.71 -52.56 10.06
N THR A 111 -6.53 -52.81 10.64
CA THR A 111 -5.26 -52.28 10.11
C THR A 111 -4.94 -52.93 8.75
N GLN A 112 -4.17 -52.24 7.92
CA GLN A 112 -3.85 -52.71 6.56
C GLN A 112 -2.82 -53.84 6.59
N GLU A 113 -2.73 -54.59 5.47
CA GLU A 113 -1.78 -55.69 5.24
C GLU A 113 -1.66 -56.71 6.40
N ASP A 114 -0.55 -57.41 6.58
CA ASP A 114 -0.52 -58.66 7.36
C ASP A 114 0.10 -58.52 8.75
N TYR A 115 0.62 -57.35 9.11
CA TYR A 115 1.27 -57.15 10.39
C TYR A 115 0.25 -57.07 11.53
N THR A 116 0.56 -57.74 12.64
CA THR A 116 -0.37 -57.90 13.78
C THR A 116 0.23 -57.45 15.10
N MET A 117 1.53 -57.14 15.14
CA MET A 117 2.23 -56.73 16.35
C MET A 117 2.44 -55.22 16.38
N LEU A 118 2.10 -54.59 17.50
CA LEU A 118 2.49 -53.22 17.81
C LEU A 118 3.83 -53.26 18.54
N GLY A 119 4.85 -52.60 17.97
CA GLY A 119 6.16 -52.42 18.59
C GLY A 119 6.37 -50.97 19.02
N SER A 120 6.67 -50.72 20.29
CA SER A 120 7.08 -49.38 20.77
C SER A 120 8.10 -49.50 21.89
N ASP A 121 9.33 -49.05 21.63
CA ASP A 121 10.48 -49.07 22.54
C ASP A 121 10.95 -47.66 22.94
N ASP A 122 10.15 -46.63 22.65
CA ASP A 122 10.52 -45.23 22.90
C ASP A 122 9.74 -44.64 24.07
N PHE A 123 8.77 -43.76 23.80
CA PHE A 123 8.01 -43.07 24.83
C PHE A 123 6.49 -43.32 24.70
N PHE A 124 5.83 -43.27 25.84
CA PHE A 124 4.37 -43.17 25.93
C PHE A 124 3.99 -41.77 26.44
N TYR A 125 3.40 -40.97 25.55
CA TYR A 125 2.95 -39.62 25.84
C TYR A 125 1.48 -39.58 26.23
N VAL A 126 1.13 -38.78 27.24
CA VAL A 126 -0.26 -38.53 27.66
C VAL A 126 -0.48 -37.04 27.88
N GLY A 127 -1.55 -36.50 27.30
CA GLY A 127 -1.97 -35.10 27.40
C GLY A 127 -1.22 -34.11 26.50
N GLY A 128 -0.15 -34.54 25.84
CA GLY A 128 0.64 -33.68 24.95
C GLY A 128 2.00 -34.29 24.66
N SER A 129 2.84 -33.57 23.93
CA SER A 129 4.21 -33.98 23.64
C SER A 129 5.13 -32.76 23.47
N PRO A 130 6.45 -32.96 23.30
CA PRO A 130 7.37 -31.87 22.95
C PRO A 130 6.98 -31.13 21.66
N SER A 131 6.52 -31.88 20.65
CA SER A 131 5.95 -31.38 19.39
C SER A 131 4.92 -32.39 18.88
N THR A 132 3.64 -32.07 19.03
CA THR A 132 2.54 -33.00 18.73
C THR A 132 2.35 -33.22 17.23
N ALA A 133 2.67 -32.22 16.41
CA ALA A 133 2.64 -32.32 14.95
C ALA A 133 3.71 -33.30 14.40
N ASP A 134 4.79 -33.54 15.15
CA ASP A 134 5.90 -34.40 14.71
C ASP A 134 5.60 -35.89 14.94
N LEU A 135 4.54 -36.20 15.69
CA LEU A 135 4.19 -37.57 16.05
C LEU A 135 3.53 -38.28 14.85
N PRO A 136 4.00 -39.49 14.48
CA PRO A 136 3.47 -40.20 13.33
C PRO A 136 1.98 -40.52 13.51
N GLY A 137 1.20 -40.26 12.45
CA GLY A 137 -0.25 -40.43 12.45
C GLY A 137 -1.03 -39.44 13.33
N SER A 138 -0.40 -38.39 13.87
CA SER A 138 -1.13 -37.37 14.62
C SER A 138 -1.99 -36.50 13.68
N PRO A 139 -3.31 -36.44 13.89
CA PRO A 139 -4.20 -35.62 13.07
C PRO A 139 -4.31 -34.17 13.57
N VAL A 140 -3.67 -33.85 14.70
CA VAL A 140 -3.68 -32.55 15.36
C VAL A 140 -2.27 -32.12 15.72
N SER A 141 -2.09 -30.82 15.95
CA SER A 141 -0.85 -30.22 16.41
C SER A 141 -0.90 -29.79 17.88
N ASN A 142 -2.08 -29.78 18.51
CA ASN A 142 -2.32 -29.21 19.85
C ASN A 142 -2.09 -30.22 20.98
N ASN A 143 -1.49 -29.77 22.08
CA ASN A 143 -1.55 -30.48 23.36
C ASN A 143 -2.96 -30.37 23.97
N PHE A 144 -3.31 -31.31 24.85
CA PHE A 144 -4.61 -31.38 25.49
C PHE A 144 -4.78 -30.28 26.56
N MET A 145 -5.96 -29.67 26.57
CA MET A 145 -6.40 -28.79 27.66
C MET A 145 -7.67 -29.36 28.28
N GLY A 146 -7.62 -29.77 29.54
CA GLY A 146 -8.75 -30.40 30.22
C GLY A 146 -8.30 -31.38 31.29
N CYS A 147 -9.18 -32.30 31.66
CA CYS A 147 -8.86 -33.36 32.60
C CYS A 147 -8.81 -34.73 31.92
N LEU A 148 -7.81 -35.55 32.30
CA LEU A 148 -7.77 -36.97 31.97
C LEU A 148 -7.82 -37.79 33.27
N LYS A 149 -8.53 -38.92 33.25
CA LYS A 149 -8.53 -39.89 34.35
C LYS A 149 -8.46 -41.31 33.82
N GLU A 150 -7.96 -42.20 34.70
CA GLU A 150 -7.96 -43.65 34.47
C GLU A 150 -7.31 -44.05 33.15
N VAL A 151 -6.26 -43.33 32.73
CA VAL A 151 -5.49 -43.67 31.53
C VAL A 151 -4.70 -44.95 31.79
N VAL A 152 -5.12 -46.02 31.13
CA VAL A 152 -4.54 -47.36 31.24
C VAL A 152 -4.29 -47.93 29.85
N TYR A 153 -3.09 -48.44 29.62
CA TYR A 153 -2.76 -49.35 28.53
C TYR A 153 -2.55 -50.74 29.12
N LYS A 154 -3.16 -51.78 28.55
CA LYS A 154 -2.90 -53.17 28.94
C LYS A 154 -2.76 -54.05 27.70
N ASN A 155 -1.83 -54.98 27.74
CA ASN A 155 -1.77 -56.12 26.83
C ASN A 155 -1.70 -57.41 27.66
N ASN A 156 -1.32 -58.53 27.06
CA ASN A 156 -1.21 -59.81 27.77
C ASN A 156 -0.08 -59.86 28.82
N ASP A 157 0.98 -59.06 28.65
CA ASP A 157 2.21 -59.14 29.44
C ASP A 157 2.36 -57.99 30.44
N ILE A 158 1.87 -56.80 30.09
CA ILE A 158 2.04 -55.57 30.85
C ILE A 158 0.71 -54.84 31.03
N ARG A 159 0.57 -54.20 32.21
CA ARG A 159 -0.52 -53.28 32.53
C ARG A 159 0.06 -51.96 33.03
N LEU A 160 0.01 -50.94 32.18
CA LEU A 160 0.51 -49.60 32.46
C LEU A 160 -0.64 -48.69 32.88
N GLU A 161 -0.77 -48.48 34.19
CA GLU A 161 -1.73 -47.52 34.76
C GLU A 161 -1.12 -46.12 34.79
N LEU A 162 -0.93 -45.52 33.62
CA LEU A 162 -0.18 -44.27 33.42
C LEU A 162 -0.65 -43.13 34.34
N SER A 163 -1.96 -43.01 34.55
CA SER A 163 -2.53 -42.03 35.50
C SER A 163 -2.08 -42.26 36.96
N ARG A 164 -1.96 -43.52 37.39
CA ARG A 164 -1.51 -43.89 38.74
C ARG A 164 0.00 -43.73 38.88
N LEU A 165 0.75 -44.20 37.88
CA LEU A 165 2.22 -44.13 37.83
C LEU A 165 2.72 -42.68 37.90
N ALA A 166 2.05 -41.75 37.23
CA ALA A 166 2.34 -40.33 37.35
C ALA A 166 2.07 -39.77 38.76
N ARG A 167 0.96 -40.16 39.39
CA ARG A 167 0.61 -39.67 40.73
C ARG A 167 1.56 -40.17 41.83
N ILE A 168 2.05 -41.40 41.72
CA ILE A 168 2.94 -42.00 42.73
C ILE A 168 4.43 -41.69 42.46
N GLY A 169 4.76 -41.08 41.33
CA GLY A 169 6.14 -40.75 40.95
C GLY A 169 6.98 -41.98 40.57
N ASP A 170 6.46 -42.82 39.68
CA ASP A 170 7.23 -43.95 39.14
C ASP A 170 8.54 -43.48 38.48
N THR A 171 9.62 -44.24 38.65
CA THR A 171 10.96 -43.86 38.16
C THR A 171 11.05 -43.77 36.64
N LYS A 172 10.18 -44.48 35.91
CA LYS A 172 10.09 -44.43 34.44
C LYS A 172 9.16 -43.31 33.95
N MET A 173 8.43 -42.65 34.84
CA MET A 173 7.51 -41.58 34.51
C MET A 173 8.14 -40.20 34.72
N LYS A 174 8.14 -39.39 33.66
CA LYS A 174 8.51 -37.98 33.70
C LYS A 174 7.29 -37.11 33.49
N ILE A 175 7.15 -36.10 34.34
CA ILE A 175 6.11 -35.08 34.27
C ILE A 175 6.75 -33.80 33.74
N TYR A 176 6.26 -33.29 32.62
CA TYR A 176 6.71 -32.03 32.04
C TYR A 176 5.66 -30.95 32.31
N GLY A 177 6.08 -29.83 32.91
CA GLY A 177 5.18 -28.76 33.35
C GLY A 177 4.52 -29.05 34.71
N GLU A 178 3.60 -28.18 35.12
CA GLU A 178 2.94 -28.25 36.43
C GLU A 178 1.58 -28.99 36.33
N VAL A 179 1.63 -30.31 36.25
CA VAL A 179 0.42 -31.14 36.25
C VAL A 179 -0.20 -31.18 37.65
N LYS A 180 -1.46 -30.75 37.76
CA LYS A 180 -2.24 -30.90 39.00
C LYS A 180 -3.01 -32.22 39.00
N PHE A 181 -2.85 -33.03 40.05
CA PHE A 181 -3.51 -34.34 40.21
C PHE A 181 -4.94 -34.27 40.78
N VAL A 182 -5.66 -33.24 40.38
CA VAL A 182 -7.09 -33.00 40.62
C VAL A 182 -7.69 -32.53 39.31
N CYS A 183 -9.00 -32.65 39.11
CA CYS A 183 -9.65 -32.05 37.95
C CYS A 183 -10.11 -30.63 38.29
N GLU A 184 -9.36 -29.63 37.83
CA GLU A 184 -9.75 -28.23 37.90
C GLU A 184 -10.52 -27.84 36.63
N ASN A 185 -11.37 -26.82 36.72
CA ASN A 185 -11.99 -26.27 35.53
C ASN A 185 -10.93 -25.54 34.71
N VAL A 186 -10.60 -26.07 33.53
CA VAL A 186 -9.70 -25.41 32.58
C VAL A 186 -10.55 -24.45 31.77
N ALA A 187 -10.48 -23.15 32.09
CA ALA A 187 -11.22 -22.14 31.34
C ALA A 187 -10.82 -22.18 29.86
N THR A 188 -11.80 -21.96 28.98
CA THR A 188 -11.51 -21.59 27.59
C THR A 188 -10.58 -20.38 27.61
N LEU A 189 -9.54 -20.38 26.78
CA LEU A 189 -8.71 -19.18 26.66
C LEU A 189 -9.55 -18.09 26.03
N ASP A 190 -9.87 -17.10 26.84
CA ASP A 190 -10.79 -16.06 26.42
C ASP A 190 -10.25 -15.31 25.20
N PRO A 191 -11.11 -15.01 24.21
CA PRO A 191 -10.70 -14.31 23.02
C PRO A 191 -10.33 -12.86 23.34
N ILE A 192 -9.37 -12.33 22.58
CA ILE A 192 -9.08 -10.89 22.52
C ILE A 192 -9.67 -10.30 21.23
N SER A 193 -9.86 -8.98 21.21
CA SER A 193 -10.22 -8.20 20.02
C SER A 193 -9.19 -7.10 19.80
N PHE A 194 -8.64 -7.04 18.59
CA PHE A 194 -7.91 -5.88 18.09
C PHE A 194 -8.94 -4.88 17.57
N GLU A 195 -8.95 -3.66 18.13
CA GLU A 195 -9.94 -2.61 17.85
C GLU A 195 -9.43 -1.56 16.84
N THR A 196 -8.12 -1.47 16.64
CA THR A 196 -7.49 -0.57 15.66
C THR A 196 -6.39 -1.28 14.85
N PRO A 197 -6.08 -0.84 13.62
CA PRO A 197 -5.05 -1.47 12.78
C PRO A 197 -3.63 -1.38 13.37
N GLU A 198 -3.36 -0.42 14.24
CA GLU A 198 -2.04 -0.23 14.86
C GLU A 198 -1.85 -1.16 16.08
N ALA A 199 -2.92 -1.76 16.58
CA ALA A 199 -2.88 -2.63 17.75
C ALA A 199 -2.12 -3.93 17.43
N TYR A 200 -1.18 -4.29 18.31
CA TYR A 200 -0.40 -5.51 18.17
C TYR A 200 -0.05 -6.09 19.56
N ILE A 201 0.35 -7.37 19.56
CA ILE A 201 0.94 -8.04 20.72
C ILE A 201 2.26 -8.67 20.27
N SER A 202 3.31 -8.51 21.08
CA SER A 202 4.55 -9.26 20.92
C SER A 202 4.41 -10.66 21.55
N LEU A 203 4.74 -11.68 20.78
CA LEU A 203 4.76 -13.07 21.18
C LEU A 203 6.22 -13.53 21.35
N PRO A 204 6.49 -14.49 22.26
CA PRO A 204 7.82 -15.07 22.41
C PRO A 204 8.33 -15.67 21.09
N LYS A 205 9.65 -15.61 20.89
CA LYS A 205 10.34 -16.23 19.75
C LYS A 205 9.83 -17.64 19.47
N TRP A 206 9.49 -17.89 18.20
CA TRP A 206 9.18 -19.24 17.72
C TRP A 206 10.48 -19.99 17.43
N ASN A 207 10.80 -20.98 18.28
CA ASN A 207 12.03 -21.77 18.18
C ASN A 207 11.90 -22.96 17.22
N THR A 208 11.24 -22.75 16.07
CA THR A 208 11.19 -23.75 15.00
C THR A 208 12.54 -23.82 14.28
N LYS A 209 12.91 -25.03 13.83
CA LYS A 209 14.06 -25.24 12.93
C LYS A 209 13.59 -25.93 11.67
N ARG A 210 13.43 -27.25 11.72
CA ARG A 210 12.94 -28.07 10.61
C ARG A 210 11.43 -28.27 10.66
N MET A 211 10.90 -28.60 11.84
CA MET A 211 9.48 -28.81 12.05
C MET A 211 8.91 -27.68 12.91
N GLY A 212 7.63 -27.39 12.72
CA GLY A 212 6.92 -26.41 13.53
C GLY A 212 5.43 -26.39 13.24
N SER A 213 4.65 -25.93 14.21
CA SER A 213 3.21 -25.76 14.05
C SER A 213 2.68 -24.50 14.73
N ILE A 214 1.69 -23.88 14.11
CA ILE A 214 0.93 -22.76 14.68
C ILE A 214 -0.55 -22.99 14.39
N SER A 215 -1.40 -22.93 15.40
CA SER A 215 -2.85 -22.90 15.22
C SER A 215 -3.50 -21.80 16.03
N PHE A 216 -4.58 -21.23 15.48
CA PHE A 216 -5.36 -20.17 16.11
C PHE A 216 -6.74 -20.07 15.46
N ASP A 217 -7.68 -19.48 16.18
CA ASP A 217 -8.98 -19.10 15.65
C ASP A 217 -8.98 -17.58 15.37
N PHE A 218 -9.52 -17.15 14.23
CA PHE A 218 -9.74 -15.73 13.93
C PHE A 218 -11.19 -15.45 13.49
N ARG A 219 -11.61 -14.20 13.62
CA ARG A 219 -12.95 -13.71 13.26
C ARG A 219 -12.93 -12.22 12.96
N THR A 220 -13.34 -11.82 11.75
CA THR A 220 -13.42 -10.40 11.36
C THR A 220 -14.40 -10.17 10.21
N THR A 221 -14.81 -8.92 9.99
CA THR A 221 -15.46 -8.44 8.77
C THR A 221 -14.54 -7.61 7.88
N GLU A 222 -13.34 -7.27 8.36
CA GLU A 222 -12.39 -6.46 7.60
C GLU A 222 -11.71 -7.28 6.50
N PRO A 223 -11.56 -6.73 5.28
CA PRO A 223 -11.02 -7.48 4.15
C PRO A 223 -9.50 -7.61 4.18
N ASN A 224 -8.80 -6.72 4.89
CA ASN A 224 -7.33 -6.67 4.91
C ASN A 224 -6.83 -6.66 6.34
N GLY A 225 -5.70 -7.31 6.60
CA GLY A 225 -5.06 -7.26 7.92
C GLY A 225 -3.88 -8.21 8.06
N LEU A 226 -2.78 -7.74 8.62
CA LEU A 226 -1.65 -8.57 9.01
C LEU A 226 -1.96 -9.30 10.32
N ILE A 227 -2.04 -10.64 10.26
CA ILE A 227 -2.43 -11.45 11.43
C ILE A 227 -1.19 -11.87 12.22
N LEU A 228 -0.20 -12.46 11.55
CA LEU A 228 1.04 -12.92 12.18
C LEU A 228 2.24 -12.52 11.32
N PHE A 229 3.33 -12.10 11.97
CA PHE A 229 4.60 -11.83 11.29
C PHE A 229 5.81 -12.07 12.19
N THR A 230 6.85 -12.66 11.63
CA THR A 230 8.17 -12.78 12.25
C THR A 230 9.23 -12.95 11.17
N HIS A 231 10.45 -12.49 11.44
CA HIS A 231 11.57 -12.58 10.50
C HIS A 231 12.87 -13.01 11.19
N GLY A 232 13.81 -13.50 10.39
CA GLY A 232 15.14 -13.91 10.80
C GLY A 232 16.13 -12.76 10.76
N LYS A 233 17.40 -13.12 10.95
CA LYS A 233 18.51 -12.17 10.82
C LYS A 233 18.65 -11.66 9.39
N PRO A 234 19.07 -10.39 9.22
CA PRO A 234 19.64 -9.89 7.98
C PRO A 234 20.67 -10.86 7.41
N GLN A 235 20.43 -11.38 6.21
CA GLN A 235 21.43 -12.14 5.46
C GLN A 235 21.86 -11.32 4.25
N GLU A 236 23.15 -11.02 4.16
CA GLU A 236 23.71 -10.40 2.94
C GLU A 236 23.76 -11.45 1.83
N ARG A 237 22.76 -11.45 0.95
CA ARG A 237 22.74 -12.28 -0.26
C ARG A 237 22.71 -11.38 -1.49
N LYS A 238 23.57 -11.67 -2.47
CA LYS A 238 23.48 -11.02 -3.78
C LYS A 238 22.27 -11.59 -4.52
N ASP A 239 21.29 -10.74 -4.85
CA ASP A 239 20.23 -11.15 -5.76
C ASP A 239 20.80 -11.34 -7.17
N SER A 240 20.09 -12.07 -8.03
CA SER A 240 20.49 -12.36 -9.43
C SER A 240 20.82 -11.10 -10.28
N ARG A 241 20.43 -9.92 -9.80
CA ARG A 241 20.69 -8.60 -10.42
C ARG A 241 21.75 -7.75 -9.72
N SER A 242 22.52 -8.29 -8.78
CA SER A 242 23.60 -7.55 -8.08
C SER A 242 23.15 -6.38 -7.21
N GLN A 243 21.84 -6.24 -6.92
CA GLN A 243 21.33 -5.31 -5.90
C GLN A 243 21.56 -5.89 -4.51
N LYS A 244 22.18 -5.11 -3.61
CA LYS A 244 22.32 -5.45 -2.19
C LYS A 244 20.95 -5.28 -1.52
N ASN A 245 20.15 -6.34 -1.48
CA ASN A 245 18.94 -6.38 -0.68
C ASN A 245 19.16 -7.25 0.54
N THR A 246 18.86 -6.70 1.71
CA THR A 246 18.86 -7.45 2.95
C THR A 246 17.67 -8.39 2.95
N LYS A 247 17.90 -9.65 2.57
CA LYS A 247 16.87 -10.70 2.67
C LYS A 247 16.90 -11.29 4.06
N VAL A 248 15.74 -11.71 4.52
CA VAL A 248 15.52 -12.38 5.80
C VAL A 248 14.66 -13.61 5.55
N ASP A 249 14.94 -14.67 6.28
CA ASP A 249 13.96 -15.74 6.46
C ASP A 249 12.73 -15.13 7.13
N PHE A 250 11.51 -15.51 6.73
CA PHE A 250 10.32 -14.97 7.39
C PHE A 250 9.13 -15.90 7.27
N PHE A 251 8.19 -15.67 8.19
CA PHE A 251 6.88 -16.31 8.19
C PHE A 251 5.82 -15.24 8.44
N ALA A 252 4.74 -15.30 7.67
CA ALA A 252 3.61 -14.40 7.86
C ALA A 252 2.28 -15.05 7.53
N VAL A 253 1.23 -14.55 8.17
CA VAL A 253 -0.16 -14.81 7.81
C VAL A 253 -0.86 -13.48 7.63
N GLU A 254 -1.45 -13.26 6.46
CA GLU A 254 -2.17 -12.04 6.14
C GLU A 254 -3.54 -12.32 5.54
N LEU A 255 -4.46 -11.39 5.76
CA LEU A 255 -5.76 -11.33 5.11
C LEU A 255 -5.70 -10.24 4.02
N LEU A 256 -6.07 -10.59 2.79
CA LEU A 256 -6.11 -9.67 1.65
C LEU A 256 -7.37 -9.89 0.83
N ASP A 257 -8.15 -8.83 0.65
CA ASP A 257 -9.49 -8.86 0.02
C ASP A 257 -10.37 -10.03 0.54
N GLY A 258 -10.31 -10.27 1.85
CA GLY A 258 -11.02 -11.31 2.56
C GLY A 258 -10.43 -12.71 2.39
N ASN A 259 -9.34 -12.92 1.65
CA ASN A 259 -8.71 -14.22 1.50
C ASN A 259 -7.50 -14.35 2.43
N LEU A 260 -7.35 -15.51 3.07
CA LEU A 260 -6.22 -15.78 3.96
C LEU A 260 -5.02 -16.29 3.16
N TYR A 261 -3.84 -15.73 3.43
CA TYR A 261 -2.59 -16.11 2.80
C TYR A 261 -1.54 -16.49 3.84
N LEU A 262 -0.81 -17.57 3.56
CA LEU A 262 0.43 -17.92 4.22
C LEU A 262 1.60 -17.44 3.35
N LEU A 263 2.58 -16.79 3.96
CA LEU A 263 3.84 -16.44 3.32
C LEU A 263 5.01 -17.04 4.10
N LEU A 264 5.97 -17.59 3.37
CA LEU A 264 7.14 -18.24 3.95
C LEU A 264 8.34 -18.05 3.01
N ASP A 265 9.48 -17.64 3.56
CA ASP A 265 10.78 -17.68 2.89
C ASP A 265 11.81 -18.28 3.85
N MET A 266 12.52 -19.32 3.38
CA MET A 266 13.58 -20.02 4.12
C MET A 266 14.97 -19.75 3.49
N GLY A 267 15.09 -18.63 2.77
CA GLY A 267 16.32 -18.15 2.14
C GLY A 267 16.42 -18.41 0.63
N SER A 268 15.48 -19.17 0.05
CA SER A 268 15.50 -19.53 -1.37
C SER A 268 14.31 -18.97 -2.15
N GLY A 269 13.69 -17.91 -1.64
CA GLY A 269 12.57 -17.23 -2.26
C GLY A 269 11.26 -17.54 -1.54
N THR A 270 10.33 -16.61 -1.71
CA THR A 270 9.08 -16.60 -0.98
C THR A 270 8.04 -17.47 -1.68
N ILE A 271 7.32 -18.27 -0.91
CA ILE A 271 6.05 -18.88 -1.33
C ILE A 271 4.88 -18.11 -0.70
N LYS A 272 3.87 -17.78 -1.52
CA LYS A 272 2.62 -17.13 -1.10
C LYS A 272 1.44 -18.05 -1.43
N VAL A 273 0.81 -18.63 -0.41
CA VAL A 273 -0.21 -19.66 -0.54
C VAL A 273 -1.56 -19.11 -0.14
N LYS A 274 -2.53 -19.11 -1.06
CA LYS A 274 -3.93 -18.79 -0.75
C LYS A 274 -4.55 -19.98 0.02
N ALA A 275 -4.86 -19.79 1.29
CA ALA A 275 -5.37 -20.84 2.16
C ALA A 275 -6.90 -21.00 2.09
N THR A 276 -7.62 -19.99 1.60
CA THR A 276 -9.08 -20.00 1.51
C THR A 276 -9.60 -20.03 0.07
N GLN A 277 -10.68 -20.76 -0.16
CA GLN A 277 -11.40 -20.77 -1.44
C GLN A 277 -12.50 -19.70 -1.50
N LYS A 278 -13.09 -19.37 -0.36
CA LYS A 278 -14.06 -18.29 -0.16
C LYS A 278 -13.45 -17.21 0.71
N LYS A 279 -14.01 -15.99 0.66
CA LYS A 279 -13.63 -14.93 1.58
C LYS A 279 -13.98 -15.35 3.02
N ALA A 280 -13.06 -15.12 3.95
CA ALA A 280 -13.10 -15.49 5.36
C ALA A 280 -13.27 -14.25 6.28
N ASN A 281 -13.88 -13.19 5.76
CA ASN A 281 -14.23 -11.97 6.48
C ASN A 281 -15.76 -11.78 6.58
N ASP A 282 -16.51 -12.86 6.81
CA ASP A 282 -17.97 -12.84 6.99
C ASP A 282 -18.39 -12.58 8.45
N GLY A 283 -17.41 -12.46 9.34
CA GLY A 283 -17.62 -12.30 10.77
C GLY A 283 -17.97 -13.60 11.48
N GLU A 284 -17.58 -14.76 10.95
CA GLU A 284 -17.63 -16.06 11.63
C GLU A 284 -16.24 -16.52 12.12
N TRP A 285 -16.20 -17.50 13.01
CA TRP A 285 -14.96 -18.07 13.52
C TRP A 285 -14.35 -19.06 12.51
N TYR A 286 -13.07 -18.85 12.19
CA TYR A 286 -12.28 -19.76 11.37
C TYR A 286 -11.12 -20.32 12.17
N HIS A 287 -11.00 -21.64 12.20
CA HIS A 287 -9.85 -22.35 12.75
C HIS A 287 -8.76 -22.47 11.69
N VAL A 288 -7.56 -22.03 12.02
CA VAL A 288 -6.37 -22.12 11.17
C VAL A 288 -5.35 -23.02 11.85
N ASP A 289 -4.86 -24.02 11.15
CA ASP A 289 -3.76 -24.87 11.62
C ASP A 289 -2.70 -25.04 10.53
N ILE A 290 -1.48 -24.64 10.87
CA ILE A 290 -0.32 -24.59 9.98
C ILE A 290 0.71 -25.57 10.54
N GLN A 291 1.12 -26.52 9.70
CA GLN A 291 2.11 -27.53 10.05
C GLN A 291 3.19 -27.54 8.96
N ARG A 292 4.46 -27.59 9.36
CA ARG A 292 5.61 -27.62 8.46
C ARG A 292 6.58 -28.71 8.89
N ASP A 293 7.10 -29.46 7.91
CA ASP A 293 8.26 -30.33 8.03
C ASP A 293 9.24 -30.06 6.87
N GLY A 294 10.35 -29.43 7.23
CA GLY A 294 11.37 -29.00 6.28
C GLY A 294 10.79 -28.00 5.27
N ARG A 295 10.92 -28.34 3.99
CA ARG A 295 10.47 -27.51 2.87
C ARG A 295 8.96 -27.58 2.62
N SER A 296 8.30 -28.61 3.13
CA SER A 296 6.88 -28.88 2.85
C SER A 296 6.02 -28.69 4.08
N GLY A 297 4.74 -28.45 3.86
CA GLY A 297 3.78 -28.32 4.95
C GLY A 297 2.35 -28.26 4.46
N THR A 298 1.43 -28.06 5.39
CA THR A 298 0.03 -27.81 5.10
C THR A 298 -0.48 -26.65 5.93
N ILE A 299 -1.21 -25.73 5.30
CA ILE A 299 -2.10 -24.80 6.00
C ILE A 299 -3.53 -25.32 5.85
N SER A 300 -4.26 -25.39 6.96
CA SER A 300 -5.65 -25.80 6.97
C SER A 300 -6.55 -24.71 7.51
N VAL A 301 -7.73 -24.53 6.89
CA VAL A 301 -8.75 -23.59 7.34
C VAL A 301 -10.07 -24.35 7.46
N ASN A 302 -10.61 -24.44 8.67
CA ASN A 302 -11.78 -25.28 9.00
C ASN A 302 -11.64 -26.69 8.39
N SER A 303 -10.53 -27.36 8.72
CA SER A 303 -10.19 -28.73 8.30
C SER A 303 -9.87 -28.92 6.80
N ARG A 304 -10.02 -27.89 5.96
CA ARG A 304 -9.62 -27.94 4.55
C ARG A 304 -8.13 -27.67 4.41
N ARG A 305 -7.37 -28.70 4.07
CA ARG A 305 -5.91 -28.64 3.94
C ARG A 305 -5.48 -28.15 2.56
N THR A 306 -4.55 -27.21 2.54
CA THR A 306 -3.84 -26.75 1.35
C THR A 306 -2.35 -27.06 1.54
N PRO A 307 -1.79 -28.03 0.81
CA PRO A 307 -0.37 -28.35 0.89
C PRO A 307 0.47 -27.24 0.24
N PHE A 308 1.69 -27.08 0.72
CA PHE A 308 2.66 -26.17 0.14
C PHE A 308 4.08 -26.77 0.20
N THR A 309 4.93 -26.32 -0.72
CA THR A 309 6.35 -26.66 -0.75
C THR A 309 7.10 -25.39 -1.13
N ALA A 310 7.94 -24.89 -0.22
CA ALA A 310 8.76 -23.71 -0.48
C ALA A 310 9.78 -23.96 -1.60
N SER A 311 10.27 -22.89 -2.23
CA SER A 311 11.26 -22.98 -3.31
C SER A 311 12.68 -23.25 -2.80
N GLY A 312 13.54 -23.80 -3.67
CA GLY A 312 14.95 -24.10 -3.37
C GLY A 312 15.15 -25.30 -2.45
N GLU A 313 16.30 -25.37 -1.76
CA GLU A 313 16.72 -26.56 -0.98
C GLU A 313 16.71 -26.35 0.54
N SER A 314 16.42 -25.13 1.02
CA SER A 314 16.38 -24.84 2.45
C SER A 314 15.23 -25.59 3.16
N GLU A 315 15.58 -26.34 4.21
CA GLU A 315 14.60 -26.99 5.11
C GLU A 315 14.44 -26.27 6.45
N ILE A 316 15.34 -25.32 6.75
CA ILE A 316 15.38 -24.62 8.04
C ILE A 316 14.79 -23.23 7.87
N LEU A 317 13.89 -22.85 8.78
CA LEU A 317 13.39 -21.49 8.92
C LEU A 317 14.06 -20.86 10.14
N ASP A 318 15.06 -20.00 9.94
CA ASP A 318 15.83 -19.41 11.04
C ASP A 318 15.26 -18.05 11.45
N LEU A 319 14.36 -18.06 12.43
CA LEU A 319 13.69 -16.86 12.94
C LEU A 319 14.45 -16.24 14.11
N GLU A 320 14.35 -14.92 14.24
CA GLU A 320 14.90 -14.17 15.37
C GLU A 320 13.95 -13.11 15.90
N GLY A 321 14.22 -12.67 17.12
CA GLY A 321 13.39 -11.67 17.80
C GLY A 321 11.98 -12.19 18.10
N ASP A 322 11.08 -11.22 18.27
CA ASP A 322 9.70 -11.44 18.64
C ASP A 322 8.85 -11.81 17.42
N MET A 323 7.72 -12.46 17.68
CA MET A 323 6.67 -12.65 16.69
C MET A 323 5.53 -11.68 16.97
N TYR A 324 5.01 -11.03 15.94
CA TYR A 324 3.96 -10.03 16.09
C TYR A 324 2.60 -10.62 15.72
N LEU A 325 1.60 -10.36 16.56
CA LEU A 325 0.20 -10.73 16.36
C LEU A 325 -0.67 -9.48 16.22
N GLY A 326 -1.47 -9.40 15.17
CA GLY A 326 -2.46 -8.35 14.93
C GLY A 326 -1.95 -7.10 14.19
N GLY A 327 -0.68 -6.76 14.30
CA GLY A 327 -0.12 -5.56 13.68
C GLY A 327 1.38 -5.48 13.85
N LEU A 328 1.96 -4.31 13.58
CA LEU A 328 3.39 -4.05 13.75
C LEU A 328 3.59 -2.81 14.62
N PRO A 329 4.70 -2.72 15.37
CA PRO A 329 5.05 -1.50 16.09
C PRO A 329 5.25 -0.33 15.12
N GLU A 330 4.86 0.87 15.57
CA GLU A 330 5.11 2.13 14.83
C GLU A 330 6.60 2.37 14.63
N ASN A 331 7.40 2.15 15.68
CA ASN A 331 8.85 2.18 15.57
C ASN A 331 9.36 0.87 14.96
N ARG A 332 9.72 0.94 13.68
CA ARG A 332 10.22 -0.19 12.89
C ARG A 332 11.74 -0.36 12.97
N ALA A 333 12.42 0.25 13.94
CA ALA A 333 13.85 0.09 14.11
C ALA A 333 14.22 -1.41 14.24
N GLY A 334 15.01 -1.91 13.30
CA GLY A 334 15.43 -3.31 13.26
C GLY A 334 14.41 -4.29 12.65
N LEU A 335 13.22 -3.82 12.27
CA LEU A 335 12.20 -4.63 11.60
C LEU A 335 12.41 -4.59 10.09
N ILE A 336 12.67 -5.75 9.47
CA ILE A 336 12.81 -5.85 8.02
C ILE A 336 11.51 -6.37 7.45
N LEU A 337 10.88 -5.58 6.57
CA LEU A 337 9.62 -5.94 5.94
C LEU A 337 9.86 -6.52 4.54
N PRO A 338 9.55 -7.81 4.31
CA PRO A 338 9.60 -8.40 2.98
C PRO A 338 8.59 -7.74 2.05
N THR A 339 8.98 -7.53 0.81
CA THR A 339 8.16 -6.84 -0.21
C THR A 339 6.91 -7.63 -0.60
N GLU A 340 6.96 -8.94 -0.41
CA GLU A 340 5.93 -9.93 -0.70
C GLU A 340 4.78 -9.89 0.33
N LEU A 341 5.05 -9.35 1.54
CA LEU A 341 4.10 -9.14 2.62
C LEU A 341 3.39 -7.79 2.46
N TRP A 342 2.36 -7.79 1.61
CA TRP A 342 1.73 -6.55 1.16
C TRP A 342 1.03 -5.79 2.28
N THR A 343 0.36 -6.49 3.20
CA THR A 343 -0.35 -5.83 4.32
C THR A 343 0.59 -4.98 5.18
N ALA A 344 1.84 -5.43 5.41
CA ALA A 344 2.83 -4.67 6.16
C ALA A 344 3.28 -3.38 5.43
N MET A 345 3.48 -3.45 4.11
CA MET A 345 3.89 -2.30 3.31
C MET A 345 2.75 -1.29 3.05
N LEU A 346 1.51 -1.75 3.11
CA LEU A 346 0.29 -0.95 2.97
C LEU A 346 -0.25 -0.43 4.31
N ASN A 347 0.40 -0.77 5.44
CA ASN A 347 -0.04 -0.42 6.79
C ASN A 347 -1.43 -0.98 7.16
N TYR A 348 -1.76 -2.18 6.67
CA TYR A 348 -2.97 -2.90 7.03
C TYR A 348 -2.72 -3.86 8.19
N GLY A 349 -2.83 -3.38 9.43
CA GLY A 349 -2.93 -4.28 10.58
C GLY A 349 -4.34 -4.89 10.72
N TYR A 350 -4.40 -6.03 11.38
CA TYR A 350 -5.61 -6.79 11.61
C TYR A 350 -6.49 -6.17 12.69
N VAL A 351 -7.77 -6.00 12.36
CA VAL A 351 -8.84 -5.64 13.30
C VAL A 351 -9.85 -6.79 13.31
N GLY A 352 -10.14 -7.31 14.49
CA GLY A 352 -10.91 -8.54 14.63
C GLY A 352 -10.54 -9.30 15.89
N CYS A 353 -11.09 -10.49 16.03
CA CYS A 353 -10.82 -11.34 17.19
C CYS A 353 -9.82 -12.43 16.91
N ILE A 354 -9.08 -12.82 17.93
CA ILE A 354 -8.20 -13.99 17.93
C ILE A 354 -8.37 -14.76 19.24
N ARG A 355 -8.31 -16.09 19.19
CA ARG A 355 -8.25 -16.97 20.37
C ARG A 355 -7.54 -18.29 20.07
N ASP A 356 -7.41 -19.11 21.10
CA ASP A 356 -6.89 -20.48 21.02
C ASP A 356 -5.57 -20.55 20.24
N LEU A 357 -4.64 -19.64 20.53
CA LEU A 357 -3.32 -19.63 19.90
C LEU A 357 -2.43 -20.73 20.50
N PHE A 358 -1.92 -21.61 19.64
CA PHE A 358 -0.92 -22.62 19.96
C PHE A 358 0.31 -22.45 19.08
N ILE A 359 1.49 -22.62 19.69
CA ILE A 359 2.78 -22.62 19.00
C ILE A 359 3.50 -23.90 19.41
N ASP A 360 3.85 -24.74 18.44
CA ASP A 360 4.44 -26.07 18.62
C ASP A 360 3.65 -26.93 19.62
N GLY A 361 2.32 -26.90 19.47
CA GLY A 361 1.37 -27.60 20.33
C GLY A 361 1.19 -27.01 21.73
N ARG A 362 1.92 -25.97 22.10
CA ARG A 362 1.78 -25.31 23.40
C ARG A 362 0.84 -24.13 23.35
N SER A 363 -0.14 -24.12 24.24
CA SER A 363 -1.12 -23.04 24.33
C SER A 363 -0.51 -21.71 24.81
N LYS A 364 -0.96 -20.59 24.26
CA LYS A 364 -0.52 -19.23 24.60
C LYS A 364 -1.68 -18.39 25.12
N ASN A 365 -1.54 -17.87 26.34
CA ASN A 365 -2.52 -16.95 26.93
C ASN A 365 -2.31 -15.53 26.40
N ILE A 366 -2.89 -15.24 25.24
CA ILE A 366 -2.76 -13.95 24.55
C ILE A 366 -3.39 -12.78 25.32
N ARG A 367 -4.42 -13.02 26.15
CA ARG A 367 -4.98 -11.98 27.03
C ARG A 367 -3.95 -11.54 28.06
N GLN A 368 -3.34 -12.49 28.76
CA GLN A 368 -2.33 -12.19 29.77
C GLN A 368 -1.12 -11.47 29.15
N LEU A 369 -0.73 -11.83 27.93
CA LEU A 369 0.33 -11.13 27.19
C LEU A 369 -0.07 -9.68 26.87
N ALA A 370 -1.31 -9.45 26.40
CA ALA A 370 -1.81 -8.11 26.13
C ALA A 370 -1.84 -7.22 27.39
N GLU A 371 -2.31 -7.77 28.52
CA GLU A 371 -2.35 -7.08 29.82
C GLU A 371 -0.94 -6.76 30.34
N ALA A 372 -0.01 -7.71 30.25
CA ALA A 372 1.38 -7.51 30.68
C ALA A 372 2.12 -6.47 29.83
N GLN A 373 1.75 -6.33 28.55
CA GLN A 373 2.34 -5.37 27.62
C GLN A 373 1.63 -4.00 27.61
N ASN A 374 0.49 -3.86 28.31
CA ASN A 374 -0.40 -2.71 28.19
C ASN A 374 -0.75 -2.39 26.72
N ALA A 375 -1.09 -3.43 25.95
CA ALA A 375 -1.31 -3.31 24.51
C ALA A 375 -2.50 -2.38 24.19
N ALA A 376 -2.21 -1.21 23.61
CA ALA A 376 -3.22 -0.24 23.21
C ALA A 376 -4.08 -0.79 22.06
N GLY A 377 -5.39 -0.51 22.10
CA GLY A 377 -6.33 -0.98 21.08
C GLY A 377 -6.63 -2.49 21.14
N VAL A 378 -6.24 -3.18 22.23
CA VAL A 378 -6.60 -4.60 22.46
C VAL A 378 -7.59 -4.71 23.62
N LYS A 379 -8.72 -5.35 23.36
CA LYS A 379 -9.76 -5.64 24.35
C LYS A 379 -9.76 -7.11 24.75
N SER A 380 -9.96 -7.40 26.03
CA SER A 380 -9.98 -8.75 26.61
C SER A 380 -11.23 -9.57 26.27
N SER A 381 -12.10 -9.11 25.36
CA SER A 381 -13.34 -9.80 24.99
C SER A 381 -13.59 -9.69 23.50
N CYS A 382 -14.16 -10.74 22.91
CA CYS A 382 -14.66 -10.72 21.53
C CYS A 382 -16.17 -10.88 21.50
N SER A 383 -16.87 -9.81 21.13
CA SER A 383 -18.30 -9.86 20.79
C SER A 383 -18.53 -9.02 19.55
N ARG A 384 -19.35 -9.52 18.62
CA ARG A 384 -19.78 -8.78 17.44
C ARG A 384 -20.93 -7.88 17.86
N LEU A 385 -20.79 -6.57 17.67
CA LEU A 385 -21.89 -5.63 17.89
C LEU A 385 -22.96 -5.85 16.82
N SER A 386 -24.23 -5.87 17.25
CA SER A 386 -25.38 -6.05 16.34
C SER A 386 -25.69 -4.78 15.55
N THR A 387 -25.39 -3.61 16.11
CA THR A 387 -25.60 -2.30 15.49
C THR A 387 -24.51 -2.01 14.46
N LYS A 388 -24.92 -1.63 13.24
CA LYS A 388 -24.00 -1.09 12.24
C LYS A 388 -23.49 0.27 12.73
N GLN A 389 -22.20 0.49 12.60
CA GLN A 389 -21.57 1.70 13.12
C GLN A 389 -21.82 2.88 12.18
N CYS A 390 -22.02 2.62 10.89
CA CYS A 390 -22.35 3.64 9.90
C CYS A 390 -23.76 4.23 10.02
N ASP A 391 -24.69 3.58 10.73
CA ASP A 391 -26.06 4.08 10.95
C ASP A 391 -26.06 5.40 11.77
N SER A 392 -24.97 5.68 12.48
CA SER A 392 -24.77 6.94 13.21
C SER A 392 -24.32 8.11 12.33
N TYR A 393 -24.14 7.89 11.02
CA TYR A 393 -23.59 8.85 10.06
C TYR A 393 -22.30 9.55 10.57
N PRO A 394 -21.27 8.78 10.97
CA PRO A 394 -20.10 9.36 11.63
C PRO A 394 -19.17 10.12 10.67
N CYS A 395 -19.23 9.82 9.37
CA CYS A 395 -18.36 10.40 8.37
C CYS A 395 -18.91 11.75 7.87
N LYS A 396 -18.14 12.82 8.08
CA LYS A 396 -18.50 14.19 7.67
C LYS A 396 -18.16 14.45 6.20
N ASN A 397 -18.57 15.60 5.69
CA ASN A 397 -18.16 16.13 4.38
C ASN A 397 -18.41 15.17 3.20
N ASN A 398 -19.56 14.49 3.22
CA ASN A 398 -19.99 13.51 2.21
C ASN A 398 -19.03 12.31 2.03
N ALA A 399 -18.18 12.03 3.01
CA ALA A 399 -17.33 10.85 2.99
C ALA A 399 -18.14 9.55 3.06
N VAL A 400 -17.67 8.52 2.36
CA VAL A 400 -18.34 7.21 2.34
C VAL A 400 -18.02 6.47 3.62
N CYS A 401 -19.06 6.06 4.36
CA CYS A 401 -18.92 5.21 5.54
C CYS A 401 -18.94 3.73 5.16
N LYS A 402 -17.99 2.96 5.68
CA LYS A 402 -17.93 1.49 5.57
C LYS A 402 -17.95 0.88 6.97
N ASP A 403 -18.79 -0.14 7.19
CA ASP A 403 -18.80 -0.89 8.44
C ASP A 403 -17.59 -1.84 8.53
N GLY A 404 -16.75 -1.65 9.53
CA GLY A 404 -15.64 -2.53 9.89
C GLY A 404 -15.99 -3.45 11.07
N TRP A 405 -14.98 -4.04 11.70
CA TRP A 405 -15.20 -4.87 12.89
C TRP A 405 -15.40 -3.99 14.12
N ASN A 406 -16.66 -3.86 14.58
CA ASN A 406 -17.06 -3.01 15.72
C ASN A 406 -16.63 -1.53 15.60
N ARG A 407 -16.34 -1.05 14.39
CA ARG A 407 -15.98 0.33 14.09
C ARG A 407 -16.55 0.77 12.74
N PHE A 408 -16.67 2.06 12.54
CA PHE A 408 -16.88 2.65 11.22
C PHE A 408 -15.51 3.01 10.60
N ILE A 409 -15.46 3.01 9.27
CA ILE A 409 -14.30 3.42 8.48
C ILE A 409 -14.78 4.50 7.51
N CYS A 410 -14.25 5.71 7.62
CA CYS A 410 -14.58 6.80 6.72
C CYS A 410 -13.58 6.88 5.58
N ASP A 411 -14.06 6.74 4.35
CA ASP A 411 -13.29 6.97 3.14
C ASP A 411 -13.34 8.46 2.80
N CYS A 412 -12.35 9.21 3.29
CA CYS A 412 -12.25 10.65 3.05
C CYS A 412 -11.72 10.99 1.65
N THR A 413 -11.36 9.99 0.85
CA THR A 413 -10.74 10.20 -0.46
C THR A 413 -11.68 10.98 -1.38
N GLY A 414 -11.20 12.10 -1.92
CA GLY A 414 -11.99 12.96 -2.82
C GLY A 414 -12.86 14.01 -2.14
N THR A 415 -12.89 14.05 -0.79
CA THR A 415 -13.67 15.05 -0.05
C THR A 415 -12.91 16.36 0.18
N GLY A 416 -11.57 16.34 0.13
CA GLY A 416 -10.73 17.45 0.57
C GLY A 416 -10.58 17.54 2.10
N TYR A 417 -11.00 16.50 2.81
CA TYR A 417 -10.86 16.35 4.25
C TYR A 417 -10.13 15.05 4.60
N TRP A 418 -9.70 14.93 5.85
CA TRP A 418 -9.04 13.76 6.41
C TRP A 418 -9.33 13.65 7.91
N GLY A 419 -8.76 12.63 8.54
CA GLY A 419 -9.02 12.28 9.94
C GLY A 419 -10.04 11.15 10.05
N ARG A 420 -10.27 10.69 11.29
CA ARG A 420 -11.10 9.50 11.54
C ARG A 420 -12.54 9.66 11.05
N THR A 421 -13.07 10.87 11.08
CA THR A 421 -14.43 11.21 10.64
C THR A 421 -14.45 12.19 9.47
N CYS A 422 -13.32 12.37 8.79
CA CYS A 422 -13.14 13.36 7.72
C CYS A 422 -13.47 14.79 8.16
N GLU A 423 -13.16 15.13 9.41
CA GLU A 423 -13.47 16.42 10.04
C GLU A 423 -12.39 17.49 9.83
N ARG A 424 -11.16 17.07 9.48
CA ARG A 424 -10.01 17.97 9.32
C ARG A 424 -9.86 18.33 7.85
N GLU A 425 -9.76 19.60 7.54
CA GLU A 425 -9.52 20.05 6.17
C GLU A 425 -8.11 19.64 5.72
N ALA A 426 -7.98 19.11 4.50
CA ALA A 426 -6.70 18.69 3.95
C ALA A 426 -5.95 19.87 3.33
N SER A 427 -4.65 19.92 3.58
CA SER A 427 -3.78 20.99 3.11
C SER A 427 -3.70 21.01 1.57
N ILE A 428 -3.83 22.21 0.99
CA ILE A 428 -3.69 22.45 -0.44
C ILE A 428 -2.26 22.93 -0.72
N LEU A 429 -1.65 22.42 -1.78
CA LEU A 429 -0.32 22.80 -2.23
C LEU A 429 -0.36 23.33 -3.67
N SER A 430 0.19 24.53 -3.88
CA SER A 430 0.14 25.26 -5.15
C SER A 430 1.49 25.26 -5.87
N TYR A 431 1.45 25.01 -7.18
CA TYR A 431 2.62 24.87 -8.05
C TYR A 431 2.49 25.80 -9.26
N ASP A 432 3.56 26.52 -9.58
CA ASP A 432 3.62 27.46 -10.71
C ASP A 432 4.51 26.97 -11.87
N GLY A 433 4.85 25.67 -11.89
CA GLY A 433 5.75 25.10 -12.90
C GLY A 433 7.23 25.19 -12.56
N SER A 434 7.61 25.98 -11.55
CA SER A 434 8.99 26.08 -11.02
C SER A 434 9.15 25.46 -9.62
N MET A 435 8.05 24.97 -9.05
CA MET A 435 7.96 24.47 -7.68
C MET A 435 7.91 22.94 -7.59
N TYR A 436 8.38 22.39 -6.48
CA TYR A 436 8.26 20.98 -6.15
C TYR A 436 7.98 20.73 -4.67
N MET A 437 7.51 19.53 -4.38
CA MET A 437 7.59 18.89 -3.06
C MET A 437 8.21 17.52 -3.24
N LYS A 438 9.22 17.21 -2.42
CA LYS A 438 9.98 15.98 -2.46
C LYS A 438 10.03 15.38 -1.06
N ILE A 439 9.46 14.19 -0.91
CA ILE A 439 9.59 13.37 0.28
C ILE A 439 10.79 12.46 0.09
N ILE A 440 11.78 12.57 0.95
CA ILE A 440 12.98 11.72 0.91
C ILE A 440 12.75 10.59 1.91
N MET A 441 12.68 9.36 1.44
CA MET A 441 12.44 8.24 2.34
C MET A 441 13.66 8.05 3.26
N PRO A 442 13.47 7.89 4.59
CA PRO A 442 14.57 7.66 5.53
C PRO A 442 15.43 6.43 5.19
N MET A 443 14.82 5.44 4.55
CA MET A 443 15.45 4.24 4.03
C MET A 443 14.96 3.99 2.59
N VAL A 444 15.75 3.28 1.79
CA VAL A 444 15.30 2.86 0.46
C VAL A 444 14.05 1.98 0.60
N MET A 445 13.04 2.31 -0.20
CA MET A 445 11.78 1.59 -0.18
C MET A 445 11.75 0.59 -1.31
N HIS A 446 11.28 -0.62 -0.99
CA HIS A 446 10.94 -1.63 -1.98
C HIS A 446 9.51 -2.09 -1.75
N THR A 447 8.68 -2.06 -2.79
CA THR A 447 7.25 -2.40 -2.68
C THR A 447 6.79 -3.25 -3.86
N GLU A 448 5.85 -4.17 -3.61
CA GLU A 448 5.11 -4.88 -4.67
C GLU A 448 3.63 -4.50 -4.71
N ALA A 449 3.19 -3.67 -3.76
CA ALA A 449 1.83 -3.22 -3.63
C ALA A 449 1.80 -1.80 -3.10
N GLU A 450 0.97 -0.97 -3.72
CA GLU A 450 0.83 0.44 -3.38
C GLU A 450 -0.64 0.86 -3.47
N ASP A 451 -1.05 1.72 -2.54
CA ASP A 451 -2.29 2.48 -2.59
C ASP A 451 -1.94 3.96 -2.62
N VAL A 452 -2.25 4.62 -3.73
CA VAL A 452 -1.95 6.04 -3.95
C VAL A 452 -3.23 6.78 -4.25
N SER A 453 -3.47 7.90 -3.58
CA SER A 453 -4.57 8.80 -3.95
C SER A 453 -4.24 10.25 -3.67
N PHE A 454 -4.84 11.14 -4.45
CA PHE A 454 -4.75 12.59 -4.25
C PHE A 454 -5.84 13.27 -5.07
N ARG A 455 -6.02 14.57 -4.85
CA ARG A 455 -6.82 15.44 -5.70
C ARG A 455 -5.94 16.43 -6.41
N PHE A 456 -6.30 16.80 -7.63
CA PHE A 456 -5.63 17.84 -8.38
C PHE A 456 -6.62 18.80 -9.05
N MET A 457 -6.15 19.99 -9.35
CA MET A 457 -6.85 21.02 -10.12
C MET A 457 -5.84 21.70 -11.05
N SER A 458 -6.13 21.76 -12.35
CA SER A 458 -5.24 22.41 -13.34
C SER A 458 -6.01 22.88 -14.57
N GLN A 459 -5.48 23.92 -15.24
CA GLN A 459 -5.91 24.34 -16.58
C GLN A 459 -5.05 23.71 -17.68
N ARG A 460 -3.91 23.10 -17.32
CA ARG A 460 -2.99 22.49 -18.27
C ARG A 460 -3.39 21.06 -18.60
N ALA A 461 -3.26 20.70 -19.87
CA ALA A 461 -3.49 19.34 -20.34
C ALA A 461 -2.30 18.39 -20.05
N TYR A 462 -1.18 18.94 -19.56
CA TYR A 462 0.07 18.22 -19.31
C TYR A 462 0.70 18.66 -17.99
N GLY A 463 1.39 17.74 -17.30
CA GLY A 463 2.13 18.04 -16.08
C GLY A 463 2.30 16.84 -15.14
N LEU A 464 3.43 16.79 -14.43
CA LEU A 464 3.72 15.76 -13.43
C LEU A 464 2.86 15.92 -12.17
N LEU A 465 1.94 14.98 -11.92
CA LEU A 465 1.16 15.00 -10.69
C LEU A 465 1.98 14.42 -9.52
N MET A 466 2.54 13.23 -9.73
CA MET A 466 3.34 12.53 -8.73
C MET A 466 4.26 11.49 -9.39
N ALA A 467 5.45 11.26 -8.84
CA ALA A 467 6.32 10.16 -9.21
C ALA A 467 7.06 9.59 -8.00
N THR A 468 7.26 8.28 -7.97
CA THR A 468 8.36 7.69 -7.18
C THR A 468 9.65 7.74 -8.01
N THR A 469 10.78 8.06 -7.38
CA THR A 469 12.09 8.13 -8.07
C THR A 469 13.16 7.39 -7.27
N SER A 470 14.05 6.68 -7.98
CA SER A 470 15.25 6.06 -7.38
C SER A 470 16.52 6.81 -7.79
N ARG A 471 17.50 6.84 -6.88
CA ARG A 471 18.85 7.34 -7.16
C ARG A 471 19.73 6.33 -7.89
N ASP A 472 19.27 5.07 -7.99
CA ASP A 472 20.07 3.93 -8.46
C ASP A 472 19.46 3.25 -9.71
N SER A 473 18.20 3.56 -10.06
CA SER A 473 17.51 2.97 -11.21
C SER A 473 16.55 3.95 -11.88
N ALA A 474 15.99 3.54 -13.03
CA ALA A 474 14.91 4.25 -13.72
C ALA A 474 13.52 3.80 -13.25
N ASP A 475 13.44 3.03 -12.15
CA ASP A 475 12.19 2.47 -11.68
C ASP A 475 11.29 3.58 -11.15
N THR A 476 10.02 3.54 -11.55
CA THR A 476 9.06 4.59 -11.19
C THR A 476 7.63 4.10 -11.27
N LEU A 477 6.81 4.56 -10.32
CA LEU A 477 5.37 4.66 -10.43
C LEU A 477 5.05 6.14 -10.58
N ARG A 478 4.48 6.52 -11.72
CA ARG A 478 4.30 7.92 -12.13
C ARG A 478 2.87 8.19 -12.56
N LEU A 479 2.35 9.33 -12.13
CA LEU A 479 1.06 9.89 -12.52
C LEU A 479 1.28 11.26 -13.15
N GLU A 480 0.80 11.42 -14.38
CA GLU A 480 0.93 12.66 -15.15
C GLU A 480 -0.36 12.99 -15.89
N LEU A 481 -0.61 14.28 -16.12
CA LEU A 481 -1.57 14.71 -17.12
C LEU A 481 -0.93 14.53 -18.50
N ASP A 482 -1.65 13.87 -19.40
CA ASP A 482 -1.23 13.60 -20.78
C ASP A 482 -2.42 13.80 -21.74
N GLY A 483 -2.48 14.98 -22.36
CA GLY A 483 -3.58 15.37 -23.25
C GLY A 483 -4.93 15.50 -22.55
N GLY A 484 -4.94 16.02 -21.30
CA GLY A 484 -6.16 16.22 -20.52
C GLY A 484 -6.74 14.93 -19.91
N ARG A 485 -5.96 13.85 -19.87
CA ARG A 485 -6.27 12.58 -19.20
C ARG A 485 -5.20 12.31 -18.15
N VAL A 486 -5.53 11.56 -17.10
CA VAL A 486 -4.50 11.07 -16.17
C VAL A 486 -3.91 9.80 -16.74
N LYS A 487 -2.59 9.73 -16.73
CA LYS A 487 -1.82 8.58 -17.16
C LYS A 487 -1.03 8.03 -15.98
N LEU A 488 -1.26 6.76 -15.67
CA LEU A 488 -0.42 5.97 -14.80
C LEU A 488 0.67 5.31 -15.66
N MET A 489 1.92 5.44 -15.27
CA MET A 489 3.05 4.72 -15.84
C MET A 489 3.81 3.98 -14.73
N VAL A 490 4.01 2.67 -14.90
CA VAL A 490 4.89 1.87 -14.04
C VAL A 490 6.02 1.33 -14.90
N ASN A 491 7.26 1.66 -14.55
CA ASN A 491 8.45 1.13 -15.22
C ASN A 491 9.35 0.47 -14.18
N LEU A 492 9.71 -0.79 -14.42
CA LEU A 492 10.60 -1.57 -13.56
C LEU A 492 11.81 -2.10 -14.35
N GLY A 493 12.31 -1.29 -15.29
CA GLY A 493 13.49 -1.59 -16.12
C GLY A 493 13.25 -2.53 -17.31
N LYS A 494 12.03 -3.05 -17.52
CA LYS A 494 11.65 -3.86 -18.70
C LYS A 494 10.80 -3.11 -19.73
N GLY A 495 10.65 -1.80 -19.56
CA GLY A 495 9.77 -0.94 -20.36
C GLY A 495 8.58 -0.44 -19.54
N PRO A 496 7.97 0.68 -19.96
CA PRO A 496 6.86 1.29 -19.25
C PRO A 496 5.53 0.58 -19.55
N GLU A 497 4.79 0.24 -18.50
CA GLU A 497 3.39 -0.16 -18.56
C GLU A 497 2.51 1.07 -18.28
N THR A 498 1.49 1.31 -19.10
CA THR A 498 0.68 2.53 -18.98
C THR A 498 -0.82 2.27 -18.97
N LEU A 499 -1.54 3.01 -18.13
CA LEU A 499 -3.00 3.10 -18.12
C LEU A 499 -3.43 4.57 -18.23
N TYR A 500 -4.59 4.81 -18.82
CA TYR A 500 -5.19 6.14 -18.94
C TYR A 500 -6.61 6.11 -18.37
N ALA A 501 -7.00 7.18 -17.68
CA ALA A 501 -8.37 7.39 -17.21
C ALA A 501 -8.75 8.88 -17.22
N GLY A 502 -10.05 9.13 -17.34
CA GLY A 502 -10.66 10.45 -17.47
C GLY A 502 -10.44 11.11 -18.83
N GLN A 503 -11.11 12.25 -19.04
CA GLN A 503 -11.07 13.06 -20.26
C GLN A 503 -11.31 14.52 -19.91
N LYS A 504 -10.62 15.44 -20.58
CA LYS A 504 -10.77 16.90 -20.42
C LYS A 504 -10.65 17.38 -18.96
N LEU A 505 -9.77 16.74 -18.18
CA LEU A 505 -9.54 16.99 -16.75
C LEU A 505 -8.76 18.29 -16.45
N ASN A 506 -8.55 19.11 -17.48
CA ASN A 506 -7.86 20.39 -17.41
C ASN A 506 -8.88 21.55 -17.43
N ASP A 507 -10.01 21.34 -16.76
CA ASP A 507 -11.16 22.26 -16.71
C ASP A 507 -11.05 23.28 -15.56
N ASN A 508 -10.05 23.12 -14.69
CA ASN A 508 -9.81 23.86 -13.45
C ASN A 508 -10.77 23.53 -12.30
N GLU A 509 -11.36 22.33 -12.30
CA GLU A 509 -12.08 21.77 -11.18
C GLU A 509 -11.24 20.73 -10.42
N TRP A 510 -11.72 20.32 -9.24
CA TRP A 510 -11.05 19.27 -8.46
C TRP A 510 -11.39 17.88 -8.98
N HIS A 511 -10.37 17.13 -9.39
CA HIS A 511 -10.48 15.71 -9.73
C HIS A 511 -9.77 14.84 -8.70
N THR A 512 -10.26 13.62 -8.49
CA THR A 512 -9.70 12.65 -7.54
C THR A 512 -9.07 11.47 -8.26
N VAL A 513 -7.77 11.26 -8.04
CA VAL A 513 -7.03 10.12 -8.59
C VAL A 513 -6.85 9.07 -7.50
N ARG A 514 -7.07 7.79 -7.86
CA ARG A 514 -6.77 6.63 -7.01
C ARG A 514 -6.06 5.56 -7.84
N VAL A 515 -4.96 5.04 -7.32
CA VAL A 515 -4.20 3.93 -7.89
C VAL A 515 -4.12 2.81 -6.87
N VAL A 516 -4.43 1.60 -7.32
CA VAL A 516 -4.26 0.37 -6.55
C VAL A 516 -3.37 -0.54 -7.39
N ARG A 517 -2.17 -0.82 -6.89
CA ARG A 517 -1.26 -1.80 -7.50
C ARG A 517 -1.07 -3.00 -6.58
N ARG A 518 -1.18 -4.21 -7.13
CA ARG A 518 -1.00 -5.49 -6.43
C ARG A 518 -0.19 -6.45 -7.30
N GLY A 519 1.12 -6.51 -7.05
CA GLY A 519 2.06 -7.23 -7.91
C GLY A 519 1.95 -6.72 -9.35
N LYS A 520 1.53 -7.59 -10.27
CA LYS A 520 1.33 -7.26 -11.69
C LYS A 520 0.03 -6.51 -11.98
N SER A 521 -0.96 -6.54 -11.08
CA SER A 521 -2.26 -5.92 -11.30
C SER A 521 -2.19 -4.41 -11.07
N LEU A 522 -2.69 -3.64 -12.03
CA LEU A 522 -2.79 -2.19 -11.99
C LEU A 522 -4.26 -1.77 -12.09
N LYS A 523 -4.69 -0.84 -11.24
CA LYS A 523 -5.99 -0.20 -11.32
C LYS A 523 -5.83 1.30 -11.11
N LEU A 524 -6.30 2.09 -12.06
CA LEU A 524 -6.35 3.54 -12.04
C LEU A 524 -7.82 3.97 -12.04
N MET A 525 -8.19 4.85 -11.12
CA MET A 525 -9.53 5.43 -11.04
C MET A 525 -9.39 6.94 -10.98
N VAL A 526 -10.15 7.66 -11.81
CA VAL A 526 -10.20 9.12 -11.84
C VAL A 526 -11.65 9.53 -11.76
N ASP A 527 -12.04 10.12 -10.64
CA ASP A 527 -13.44 10.33 -10.27
C ASP A 527 -14.23 9.01 -10.38
N ASP A 528 -15.13 8.90 -11.37
CA ASP A 528 -15.94 7.71 -11.64
C ASP A 528 -15.36 6.82 -12.76
N ASP A 529 -14.36 7.28 -13.50
CA ASP A 529 -13.75 6.51 -14.59
C ASP A 529 -12.70 5.53 -14.06
N VAL A 530 -12.68 4.30 -14.61
CA VAL A 530 -11.87 3.19 -14.10
C VAL A 530 -11.15 2.49 -15.26
N ALA A 531 -9.83 2.36 -15.12
CA ALA A 531 -8.98 1.59 -16.01
C ALA A 531 -8.23 0.52 -15.22
N GLU A 532 -8.23 -0.71 -15.74
CA GLU A 532 -7.51 -1.85 -15.16
C GLU A 532 -6.53 -2.43 -16.18
N GLY A 533 -5.41 -2.96 -15.70
CA GLY A 533 -4.36 -3.52 -16.53
C GLY A 533 -3.50 -4.52 -15.77
N THR A 534 -2.67 -5.25 -16.50
CA THR A 534 -1.70 -6.18 -15.93
C THR A 534 -0.36 -5.96 -16.60
N MET A 535 0.69 -5.82 -15.79
CA MET A 535 2.05 -5.62 -16.29
C MET A 535 2.59 -6.87 -16.98
N VAL A 536 3.39 -6.67 -18.03
CA VAL A 536 4.10 -7.73 -18.75
C VAL A 536 5.42 -8.07 -18.04
N GLY A 537 5.75 -9.35 -17.99
CA GLY A 537 6.95 -9.88 -17.35
C GLY A 537 6.77 -10.19 -15.86
N ASP A 538 7.82 -10.76 -15.25
CA ASP A 538 7.76 -11.31 -13.88
C ASP A 538 8.23 -10.37 -12.78
N HIS A 539 8.70 -9.18 -13.14
CA HIS A 539 9.21 -8.24 -12.15
C HIS A 539 8.09 -7.40 -11.57
N THR A 540 7.97 -7.42 -10.24
CA THR A 540 6.91 -6.74 -9.49
C THR A 540 7.44 -5.73 -8.49
N ARG A 541 8.70 -5.85 -8.05
CA ARG A 541 9.30 -4.98 -7.05
C ARG A 541 9.65 -3.60 -7.61
N LEU A 542 9.08 -2.55 -7.03
CA LEU A 542 9.40 -1.15 -7.26
C LEU A 542 10.41 -0.69 -6.22
N GLU A 543 11.52 -0.08 -6.65
CA GLU A 543 12.48 0.59 -5.78
C GLU A 543 12.30 2.10 -5.88
N PHE A 544 12.29 2.80 -4.74
CA PHE A 544 12.32 4.26 -4.75
C PHE A 544 12.95 4.84 -3.48
N HIS A 545 13.51 6.02 -3.66
CA HIS A 545 14.13 6.82 -2.63
C HIS A 545 13.31 8.07 -2.32
N ASN A 546 12.53 8.56 -3.29
CA ASN A 546 11.74 9.76 -3.12
C ASN A 546 10.33 9.59 -3.68
N ILE A 547 9.39 10.36 -3.12
CA ILE A 547 8.09 10.65 -3.71
C ILE A 547 8.09 12.14 -4.06
N GLU A 548 7.91 12.46 -5.33
CA GLU A 548 8.06 13.80 -5.89
C GLU A 548 6.79 14.28 -6.56
N THR A 549 6.51 15.58 -6.46
CA THR A 549 5.39 16.26 -7.10
C THR A 549 5.85 17.61 -7.63
N GLY A 550 5.16 18.14 -8.64
CA GLY A 550 5.54 19.42 -9.24
C GLY A 550 6.62 19.27 -10.29
N ILE A 551 7.85 18.97 -9.85
CA ILE A 551 9.02 18.74 -10.70
C ILE A 551 9.69 17.44 -10.27
N MET A 552 10.11 16.64 -11.24
CA MET A 552 10.95 15.49 -11.01
C MET A 552 12.41 15.94 -10.92
N THR A 553 12.94 16.03 -9.70
CA THR A 553 14.29 16.49 -9.41
C THR A 553 15.32 15.37 -9.58
N GLU A 554 15.01 14.14 -9.16
CA GLU A 554 15.84 12.98 -9.42
C GLU A 554 15.48 12.37 -10.78
N LYS A 555 16.42 12.47 -11.73
CA LYS A 555 16.20 12.13 -13.13
C LYS A 555 17.42 11.44 -13.77
N ARG A 556 18.38 11.00 -12.98
CA ARG A 556 19.67 10.47 -13.48
C ARG A 556 19.50 9.34 -14.50
N TYR A 557 18.53 8.45 -14.29
CA TYR A 557 18.30 7.28 -15.15
C TYR A 557 17.02 7.35 -15.97
N ILE A 558 16.22 8.43 -15.83
CA ILE A 558 14.95 8.58 -16.51
C ILE A 558 15.15 9.36 -17.80
N SER A 559 14.86 8.73 -18.94
CA SER A 559 15.08 9.32 -20.27
C SER A 559 13.99 10.30 -20.70
N VAL A 560 12.74 10.09 -20.26
CA VAL A 560 11.58 10.92 -20.61
C VAL A 560 11.00 11.54 -19.34
N ILE A 561 11.19 12.85 -19.21
CA ILE A 561 10.75 13.65 -18.07
C ILE A 561 9.46 14.38 -18.48
N PRO A 562 8.35 14.18 -17.76
CA PRO A 562 7.14 14.97 -17.99
C PRO A 562 7.38 16.44 -17.64
N SER A 563 6.58 17.32 -18.24
CA SER A 563 6.60 18.74 -17.92
C SER A 563 6.25 18.99 -16.45
N SER A 564 6.75 20.10 -15.90
CA SER A 564 6.42 20.53 -14.54
C SER A 564 4.92 20.74 -14.38
N PHE A 565 4.40 20.67 -13.16
CA PHE A 565 2.98 20.92 -12.89
C PHE A 565 2.68 22.39 -12.61
N ILE A 566 1.57 22.87 -13.16
CA ILE A 566 0.96 24.15 -12.79
C ILE A 566 -0.46 23.85 -12.32
N GLY A 567 -0.76 24.20 -11.08
CA GLY A 567 -2.05 23.90 -10.46
C GLY A 567 -1.94 23.63 -8.98
N HIS A 568 -2.93 22.91 -8.46
CA HIS A 568 -3.03 22.58 -7.05
C HIS A 568 -3.10 21.07 -6.83
N LEU A 569 -2.43 20.58 -5.79
CA LEU A 569 -2.58 19.22 -5.26
C LEU A 569 -3.15 19.27 -3.85
N GLN A 570 -3.94 18.26 -3.48
CA GLN A 570 -4.50 18.11 -2.15
C GLN A 570 -4.55 16.62 -1.77
N SER A 571 -4.44 16.31 -0.49
CA SER A 571 -4.66 14.97 0.06
C SER A 571 -3.78 13.87 -0.55
N LEU A 572 -2.48 14.12 -0.78
CA LEU A 572 -1.55 13.08 -1.26
C LEU A 572 -1.36 11.99 -0.21
N MET A 573 -2.06 10.88 -0.40
CA MET A 573 -2.00 9.66 0.39
C MET A 573 -1.18 8.61 -0.36
N PHE A 574 -0.15 8.06 0.28
CA PHE A 574 0.63 6.95 -0.24
C PHE A 574 0.82 5.90 0.86
N ASN A 575 0.28 4.71 0.65
CA ASN A 575 0.29 3.59 1.61
C ASN A 575 -0.16 4.00 3.02
N GLY A 576 -1.22 4.82 3.10
CA GLY A 576 -1.78 5.30 4.37
C GLY A 576 -1.11 6.55 4.97
N MET A 577 -0.05 7.08 4.34
CA MET A 577 0.63 8.30 4.77
C MET A 577 0.19 9.53 3.97
N LEU A 578 -0.31 10.56 4.67
CA LEU A 578 -0.83 11.80 4.08
C LEU A 578 0.26 12.88 3.97
N TYR A 579 1.13 12.77 2.97
CA TYR A 579 2.41 13.49 2.93
C TYR A 579 2.32 15.02 2.88
N ILE A 580 1.32 15.61 2.22
CA ILE A 580 1.18 17.08 2.20
C ILE A 580 0.91 17.62 3.61
N ASP A 581 -0.02 16.99 4.34
CA ASP A 581 -0.39 17.40 5.70
C ASP A 581 0.72 17.08 6.71
N LEU A 582 1.37 15.92 6.62
CA LEU A 582 2.52 15.58 7.46
C LEU A 582 3.66 16.61 7.29
N CYS A 583 3.96 16.99 6.05
CA CYS A 583 4.96 18.01 5.75
C CYS A 583 4.53 19.40 6.27
N LYS A 584 3.25 19.76 6.12
CA LYS A 584 2.72 21.05 6.61
C LYS A 584 2.83 21.19 8.13
N ASN A 585 2.53 20.12 8.86
CA ASN A 585 2.49 20.11 10.32
C ASN A 585 3.88 19.96 10.95
N GLY A 586 4.88 19.51 10.17
CA GLY A 586 6.21 19.17 10.70
C GLY A 586 6.22 17.81 11.42
N ASP A 587 5.28 16.92 11.11
CA ASP A 587 5.22 15.55 11.65
C ASP A 587 6.35 14.67 11.09
N ILE A 588 6.97 15.12 9.98
CA ILE A 588 8.12 14.49 9.33
C ILE A 588 9.19 15.56 9.03
N ASP A 589 10.46 15.20 9.19
CA ASP A 589 11.62 16.06 8.94
C ASP A 589 12.28 15.84 7.56
N TYR A 590 11.85 14.81 6.84
CA TYR A 590 12.38 14.40 5.54
C TYR A 590 11.53 14.89 4.34
N CYS A 591 10.97 16.09 4.45
CA CYS A 591 10.24 16.77 3.39
C CYS A 591 11.00 18.01 2.89
N GLU A 592 11.32 18.05 1.60
CA GLU A 592 11.85 19.24 0.92
C GLU A 592 10.74 19.92 0.11
N LEU A 593 10.52 21.21 0.33
CA LEU A 593 9.38 21.93 -0.24
C LEU A 593 9.79 23.29 -0.81
N LYS A 594 9.46 23.54 -2.08
CA LYS A 594 9.44 24.87 -2.71
C LYS A 594 8.04 25.36 -3.05
N ALA A 595 7.07 24.44 -3.16
CA ALA A 595 5.69 24.78 -3.42
C ALA A 595 5.05 25.53 -2.25
N ARG A 596 3.94 26.25 -2.52
CA ARG A 596 3.32 27.14 -1.52
C ARG A 596 1.99 26.59 -1.04
N PHE A 597 1.80 26.55 0.28
CA PHE A 597 0.53 26.11 0.86
C PHE A 597 -0.62 27.10 0.59
N GLY A 598 -1.84 26.57 0.50
CA GLY A 598 -3.08 27.31 0.29
C GLY A 598 -3.39 27.57 -1.18
N LEU A 599 -4.69 27.61 -1.48
CA LEU A 599 -5.24 27.90 -2.80
C LEU A 599 -4.93 29.36 -3.21
N ARG A 600 -4.52 29.57 -4.46
CA ARG A 600 -4.19 30.89 -4.99
C ARG A 600 -4.31 30.88 -6.51
N ASN A 601 -4.60 32.03 -7.12
CA ASN A 601 -4.48 32.17 -8.56
C ASN A 601 -3.00 32.10 -8.95
N ILE A 602 -2.68 31.28 -9.94
CA ILE A 602 -1.31 31.05 -10.39
C ILE A 602 -1.06 31.85 -11.67
N ILE A 603 -0.01 32.68 -11.64
CA ILE A 603 0.57 33.36 -12.79
C ILE A 603 2.02 32.89 -12.85
N ALA A 604 2.33 31.97 -13.76
CA ALA A 604 3.64 31.34 -13.86
C ALA A 604 4.57 32.11 -14.81
N ASP A 605 5.80 32.38 -14.38
CA ASP A 605 6.86 33.07 -15.15
C ASP A 605 6.34 34.23 -16.04
N PRO A 606 5.73 35.29 -15.45
CA PRO A 606 5.25 36.41 -16.24
C PRO A 606 6.40 37.15 -16.93
N VAL A 607 6.20 37.51 -18.20
CA VAL A 607 7.16 38.24 -19.04
C VAL A 607 6.46 39.42 -19.73
N THR A 608 7.09 40.60 -19.68
CA THR A 608 6.58 41.85 -20.26
C THR A 608 7.24 42.15 -21.60
N PHE A 609 6.42 42.44 -22.60
CA PHE A 609 6.80 42.98 -23.91
C PHE A 609 6.47 44.47 -23.91
N LYS A 610 7.49 45.32 -23.72
CA LYS A 610 7.30 46.76 -23.46
C LYS A 610 6.78 47.53 -24.66
N THR A 611 7.11 47.10 -25.88
CA THR A 611 6.71 47.78 -27.11
C THR A 611 6.04 46.80 -28.06
N LYS A 612 5.17 47.31 -28.95
CA LYS A 612 4.58 46.51 -30.04
C LYS A 612 5.58 45.95 -31.06
N SER A 613 6.82 46.41 -31.03
CA SER A 613 7.91 45.87 -31.85
C SER A 613 8.72 44.80 -31.12
N SER A 614 8.45 44.55 -29.84
CA SER A 614 9.16 43.57 -29.03
C SER A 614 8.62 42.18 -29.32
N TYR A 615 9.51 41.25 -29.68
CA TYR A 615 9.15 39.87 -29.95
C TYR A 615 10.32 38.93 -29.69
N LEU A 616 10.00 37.66 -29.54
CA LEU A 616 10.99 36.59 -29.46
C LEU A 616 10.58 35.42 -30.36
N SER A 617 11.55 34.60 -30.73
CA SER A 617 11.32 33.37 -31.48
C SER A 617 11.76 32.14 -30.68
N LEU A 618 10.98 31.07 -30.76
CA LEU A 618 11.19 29.79 -30.11
C LEU A 618 11.28 28.68 -31.17
N ALA A 619 11.69 27.49 -30.75
CA ALA A 619 11.63 26.31 -31.61
C ALA A 619 10.19 26.04 -32.09
N THR A 620 10.07 25.45 -33.28
CA THR A 620 8.80 25.14 -33.95
C THR A 620 7.83 24.40 -33.03
N LEU A 621 6.57 24.86 -33.02
CA LEU A 621 5.51 24.23 -32.25
C LEU A 621 5.25 22.79 -32.72
N GLN A 622 5.31 21.84 -31.79
CA GLN A 622 5.05 20.43 -32.07
C GLN A 622 3.55 20.15 -31.89
N ALA A 623 2.75 20.30 -32.96
CA ALA A 623 1.28 20.23 -32.90
C ALA A 623 0.65 19.35 -34.00
N TYR A 624 1.30 18.23 -34.35
CA TYR A 624 0.97 17.43 -35.52
C TYR A 624 -0.42 16.77 -35.48
N THR A 625 -0.75 15.91 -34.49
CA THR A 625 -2.04 15.19 -34.44
C THR A 625 -3.09 15.86 -33.55
N SER A 626 -2.64 16.42 -32.44
CA SER A 626 -3.46 17.15 -31.47
C SER A 626 -2.66 18.34 -30.96
N MET A 627 -3.37 19.32 -30.42
CA MET A 627 -2.75 20.56 -29.94
C MET A 627 -3.45 21.01 -28.68
N HIS A 628 -2.67 21.37 -27.66
CA HIS A 628 -3.15 22.06 -26.47
C HIS A 628 -2.22 23.24 -26.19
N LEU A 629 -2.73 24.45 -26.39
CA LEU A 629 -2.04 25.68 -26.02
C LEU A 629 -2.75 26.29 -24.83
N PHE A 630 -1.98 26.75 -23.86
CA PHE A 630 -2.49 27.55 -22.76
C PHE A 630 -1.55 28.72 -22.52
N PHE A 631 -2.10 29.89 -22.27
CA PHE A 631 -1.34 31.03 -21.77
C PHE A 631 -2.28 32.01 -21.09
N GLN A 632 -1.69 32.90 -20.31
CA GLN A 632 -2.35 34.04 -19.72
C GLN A 632 -1.77 35.30 -20.32
N PHE A 633 -2.61 36.32 -20.52
CA PHE A 633 -2.13 37.62 -20.97
C PHE A 633 -2.78 38.76 -20.20
N LYS A 634 -2.10 39.89 -20.18
CA LYS A 634 -2.57 41.16 -19.62
C LYS A 634 -2.11 42.30 -20.49
N THR A 635 -3.03 43.16 -20.94
CA THR A 635 -2.71 44.27 -21.86
C THR A 635 -3.72 45.41 -21.75
N THR A 636 -3.31 46.60 -22.22
CA THR A 636 -4.18 47.76 -22.48
C THR A 636 -4.37 48.02 -23.98
N SER A 637 -3.59 47.37 -24.85
CA SER A 637 -3.71 47.51 -26.30
C SER A 637 -4.88 46.70 -26.83
N ALA A 638 -5.74 47.30 -27.65
CA ALA A 638 -6.87 46.59 -28.27
C ALA A 638 -6.44 45.67 -29.43
N ASP A 639 -5.29 45.92 -30.02
CA ASP A 639 -4.78 45.16 -31.17
C ASP A 639 -3.33 44.76 -30.92
N GLY A 640 -2.98 43.54 -31.32
CA GLY A 640 -1.61 43.04 -31.18
C GLY A 640 -1.47 41.56 -31.47
N PHE A 641 -0.37 41.22 -32.12
CA PHE A 641 -0.05 39.86 -32.52
C PHE A 641 0.60 39.06 -31.36
N ILE A 642 0.02 37.91 -30.96
CA ILE A 642 0.48 37.14 -29.78
C ILE A 642 1.33 35.92 -30.14
N LEU A 643 0.94 35.13 -31.14
CA LEU A 643 1.64 33.89 -31.51
C LEU A 643 1.55 33.64 -33.02
N PHE A 644 2.66 33.27 -33.68
CA PHE A 644 2.70 32.84 -35.09
C PHE A 644 3.61 31.63 -35.27
N ASN A 645 3.17 30.63 -36.02
CA ASN A 645 4.08 29.68 -36.65
C ASN A 645 3.60 29.44 -38.09
N SER A 646 4.50 29.63 -39.07
CA SER A 646 4.27 29.19 -40.44
C SER A 646 4.44 27.67 -40.56
N GLY A 647 3.97 27.10 -41.65
CA GLY A 647 4.07 25.68 -42.01
C GLY A 647 4.43 25.45 -43.46
N ASP A 648 4.35 24.20 -43.89
CA ASP A 648 4.53 23.83 -45.29
C ASP A 648 3.37 24.33 -46.16
N GLY A 649 3.70 24.94 -47.30
CA GLY A 649 2.70 25.50 -48.21
C GLY A 649 1.97 26.69 -47.59
N ASN A 650 0.67 26.52 -47.32
CA ASN A 650 -0.19 27.55 -46.73
C ASN A 650 -0.50 27.29 -45.26
N ASP A 651 0.04 26.22 -44.66
CA ASP A 651 -0.24 25.89 -43.27
C ASP A 651 0.29 26.98 -42.35
N PHE A 652 -0.50 27.39 -41.37
CA PHE A 652 -0.05 28.29 -40.31
C PHE A 652 -0.98 28.22 -39.10
N ILE A 653 -0.46 28.72 -37.99
CA ILE A 653 -1.23 29.05 -36.80
C ILE A 653 -0.90 30.47 -36.35
N ALA A 654 -1.93 31.23 -36.00
CA ALA A 654 -1.82 32.57 -35.45
C ALA A 654 -2.81 32.77 -34.29
N VAL A 655 -2.35 33.48 -33.27
CA VAL A 655 -3.21 34.01 -32.19
C VAL A 655 -2.97 35.50 -32.10
N GLU A 656 -4.04 36.27 -32.13
CA GLU A 656 -3.97 37.72 -32.13
C GLU A 656 -5.11 38.34 -31.34
N LEU A 657 -4.90 39.56 -30.87
CA LEU A 657 -5.92 40.39 -30.28
C LEU A 657 -6.40 41.39 -31.34
N VAL A 658 -7.70 41.47 -31.58
CA VAL A 658 -8.30 42.36 -32.57
C VAL A 658 -9.49 43.07 -31.95
N LYS A 659 -9.44 44.41 -31.87
CA LYS A 659 -10.45 45.24 -31.19
C LYS A 659 -10.76 44.75 -29.75
N GLY A 660 -9.76 44.20 -29.08
CA GLY A 660 -9.82 43.66 -27.73
C GLY A 660 -10.37 42.23 -27.63
N TYR A 661 -10.60 41.52 -28.74
CA TYR A 661 -11.07 40.13 -28.72
C TYR A 661 -10.00 39.19 -29.24
N ILE A 662 -9.83 38.03 -28.60
CA ILE A 662 -8.88 37.01 -29.06
C ILE A 662 -9.40 36.35 -30.33
N HIS A 663 -8.58 36.32 -31.38
CA HIS A 663 -8.80 35.55 -32.58
C HIS A 663 -7.76 34.43 -32.66
N TYR A 664 -8.24 33.21 -32.88
CA TYR A 664 -7.44 32.07 -33.26
C TYR A 664 -7.61 31.83 -34.77
N VAL A 665 -6.54 32.03 -35.53
CA VAL A 665 -6.53 31.93 -36.99
C VAL A 665 -5.58 30.81 -37.40
N PHE A 666 -6.00 29.95 -38.32
CA PHE A 666 -5.17 28.83 -38.75
C PHE A 666 -5.55 28.33 -40.13
N ASP A 667 -4.64 27.62 -40.79
CA ASP A 667 -4.88 26.86 -42.00
C ASP A 667 -4.24 25.48 -41.88
N LEU A 668 -5.01 24.44 -42.21
CA LEU A 668 -4.63 23.01 -42.23
C LEU A 668 -4.66 22.48 -43.67
N GLY A 669 -4.19 23.29 -44.63
CA GLY A 669 -4.23 23.01 -46.07
C GLY A 669 -5.62 23.09 -46.73
N ASN A 670 -6.65 23.61 -46.04
CA ASN A 670 -8.03 23.73 -46.59
C ASN A 670 -8.51 25.17 -46.68
N GLY A 671 -7.60 26.13 -46.50
CA GLY A 671 -7.89 27.54 -46.45
C GLY A 671 -7.94 28.06 -45.01
N PRO A 672 -7.71 29.37 -44.84
CA PRO A 672 -7.60 29.96 -43.53
C PRO A 672 -8.98 30.02 -42.86
N ASN A 673 -9.01 29.65 -41.59
CA ASN A 673 -10.18 29.67 -40.71
C ASN A 673 -9.92 30.60 -39.52
N VAL A 674 -10.99 31.17 -38.95
CA VAL A 674 -10.91 32.03 -37.76
C VAL A 674 -11.97 31.63 -36.74
N ILE A 675 -11.53 31.40 -35.51
CA ILE A 675 -12.39 31.21 -34.34
C ILE A 675 -12.22 32.45 -33.47
N LYS A 676 -13.31 33.16 -33.23
CA LYS A 676 -13.32 34.35 -32.36
C LYS A 676 -13.66 33.95 -30.94
N GLY A 677 -12.88 34.44 -29.99
CA GLY A 677 -13.11 34.25 -28.57
C GLY A 677 -14.45 34.86 -28.17
N ASN A 678 -15.20 34.14 -27.34
CA ASN A 678 -16.47 34.60 -26.82
C ASN A 678 -16.22 35.31 -25.48
N SER A 679 -16.08 36.63 -25.49
CA SER A 679 -16.05 37.47 -24.28
C SER A 679 -17.12 38.55 -24.37
N ASP A 680 -17.71 38.94 -23.23
CA ASP A 680 -18.73 40.01 -23.21
C ASP A 680 -18.12 41.40 -23.40
N ARG A 681 -16.84 41.55 -23.06
CA ARG A 681 -16.10 42.80 -23.08
C ARG A 681 -14.75 42.63 -23.79
N PRO A 682 -14.19 43.73 -24.31
CA PRO A 682 -12.80 43.77 -24.74
C PRO A 682 -11.86 43.36 -23.59
N LEU A 683 -10.85 42.56 -23.90
CA LEU A 683 -9.88 41.93 -22.98
C LEU A 683 -8.61 42.77 -22.77
N ASN A 684 -8.62 44.02 -23.25
CA ASN A 684 -7.55 44.98 -23.06
C ASN A 684 -7.84 45.90 -21.85
N ASP A 685 -8.35 45.30 -20.77
CA ASP A 685 -8.80 45.96 -19.54
C ASP A 685 -7.73 45.96 -18.42
N ASN A 686 -6.49 45.59 -18.77
CA ASN A 686 -5.37 45.44 -17.85
C ASN A 686 -5.57 44.39 -16.75
N GLN A 687 -6.46 43.40 -16.97
CA GLN A 687 -6.58 42.21 -16.13
C GLN A 687 -5.89 41.01 -16.79
N TRP A 688 -5.64 39.97 -15.98
CA TRP A 688 -5.16 38.69 -16.50
C TRP A 688 -6.34 37.89 -17.06
N HIS A 689 -6.20 37.47 -18.31
CA HIS A 689 -7.16 36.58 -18.98
C HIS A 689 -6.52 35.25 -19.31
N ASN A 690 -7.29 34.16 -19.16
CA ASN A 690 -6.86 32.81 -19.50
C ASN A 690 -7.27 32.48 -20.94
N VAL A 691 -6.34 31.95 -21.74
CA VAL A 691 -6.63 31.50 -23.10
C VAL A 691 -6.22 30.04 -23.24
N VAL A 692 -7.18 29.17 -23.56
CA VAL A 692 -6.93 27.76 -23.90
C VAL A 692 -7.35 27.53 -25.34
N ILE A 693 -6.44 26.98 -26.16
CA ILE A 693 -6.73 26.58 -27.54
C ILE A 693 -6.45 25.09 -27.65
N THR A 694 -7.45 24.30 -28.04
CA THR A 694 -7.28 22.86 -28.23
C THR A 694 -7.70 22.42 -29.62
N ARG A 695 -7.02 21.41 -30.15
CA ARG A 695 -7.44 20.64 -31.33
C ARG A 695 -7.29 19.16 -31.00
N ASP A 696 -8.38 18.42 -31.08
CA ASP A 696 -8.36 16.97 -30.88
C ASP A 696 -8.14 16.19 -32.20
N ASN A 697 -8.00 14.86 -32.09
CA ASN A 697 -7.79 13.98 -33.24
C ASN A 697 -9.00 13.89 -34.20
N SER A 698 -10.15 14.46 -33.81
CA SER A 698 -11.34 14.58 -34.65
C SER A 698 -11.42 15.91 -35.40
N ASN A 699 -10.36 16.73 -35.33
CA ASN A 699 -10.33 18.11 -35.84
C ASN A 699 -11.42 18.99 -35.23
N THR A 700 -11.77 18.73 -33.97
CA THR A 700 -12.59 19.64 -33.18
C THR A 700 -11.68 20.65 -32.51
N HIS A 701 -11.81 21.92 -32.92
CA HIS A 701 -11.08 23.04 -32.36
C HIS A 701 -11.90 23.70 -31.25
N SER A 702 -11.28 24.06 -30.14
CA SER A 702 -11.92 24.84 -29.09
C SER A 702 -11.04 26.01 -28.66
N LEU A 703 -11.66 27.18 -28.48
CA LEU A 703 -11.06 28.38 -27.91
C LEU A 703 -11.83 28.74 -26.64
N LYS A 704 -11.19 28.57 -25.48
CA LYS A 704 -11.70 29.01 -24.18
C LYS A 704 -11.02 30.32 -23.80
N VAL A 705 -11.81 31.35 -23.55
CA VAL A 705 -11.36 32.62 -22.97
C VAL A 705 -12.02 32.75 -21.61
N ASP A 706 -11.20 32.78 -20.56
CA ASP A 706 -11.63 32.72 -19.16
C ASP A 706 -12.55 31.51 -18.90
N THR A 707 -13.86 31.73 -18.80
CA THR A 707 -14.86 30.69 -18.55
C THR A 707 -15.64 30.29 -19.79
N LYS A 708 -15.54 31.05 -20.89
CA LYS A 708 -16.37 30.87 -22.08
C LYS A 708 -15.64 30.09 -23.16
N VAL A 709 -16.28 29.04 -23.65
CA VAL A 709 -15.75 28.14 -24.68
C VAL A 709 -16.48 28.34 -26.00
N VAL A 710 -15.73 28.38 -27.10
CA VAL A 710 -16.24 28.28 -28.47
C VAL A 710 -15.62 27.06 -29.11
N THR A 711 -16.45 26.18 -29.67
CA THR A 711 -16.00 24.96 -30.34
C THR A 711 -16.46 24.95 -31.79
N GLN A 712 -15.57 24.54 -32.69
CA GLN A 712 -15.85 24.41 -34.11
C GLN A 712 -15.18 23.15 -34.67
N VAL A 713 -15.95 22.36 -35.40
CA VAL A 713 -15.43 21.20 -36.15
C VAL A 713 -15.04 21.68 -37.54
N ILE A 714 -13.80 21.42 -37.95
CA ILE A 714 -13.31 21.81 -39.27
C ILE A 714 -12.97 20.56 -40.07
N ASN A 715 -13.62 20.43 -41.23
CA ASN A 715 -13.31 19.38 -42.19
C ASN A 715 -12.03 19.78 -42.95
N GLY A 716 -10.96 18.99 -42.79
CA GLY A 716 -9.69 19.29 -43.41
C GLY A 716 -8.61 18.23 -43.16
N ALA A 717 -7.36 18.53 -43.52
CA ALA A 717 -6.22 17.66 -43.25
C ALA A 717 -6.14 17.36 -41.75
N LYS A 718 -5.73 16.15 -41.40
CA LYS A 718 -5.63 15.72 -39.99
C LYS A 718 -4.44 16.32 -39.27
N ASN A 719 -3.46 16.81 -40.03
CA ASN A 719 -2.17 17.21 -39.52
C ASN A 719 -1.94 18.70 -39.75
N LEU A 720 -1.25 19.34 -38.82
CA LEU A 720 -0.77 20.71 -38.92
C LEU A 720 0.76 20.65 -39.06
N ASP A 721 1.27 20.88 -40.27
CA ASP A 721 2.68 20.70 -40.61
C ASP A 721 3.45 22.04 -40.49
N LEU A 722 3.85 22.37 -39.27
CA LEU A 722 4.56 23.63 -38.96
C LEU A 722 6.06 23.54 -39.28
N LYS A 723 6.63 24.67 -39.71
CA LYS A 723 8.06 24.85 -40.01
C LYS A 723 8.56 26.23 -39.61
N GLY A 724 9.85 26.31 -39.35
CA GLY A 724 10.51 27.54 -38.93
C GLY A 724 10.15 27.92 -37.49
N ASP A 725 10.64 29.07 -37.06
CA ASP A 725 10.50 29.50 -35.67
C ASP A 725 9.04 29.81 -35.29
N LEU A 726 8.72 29.55 -34.03
CA LEU A 726 7.50 30.03 -33.38
C LEU A 726 7.74 31.45 -32.85
N TYR A 727 7.03 32.43 -33.38
CA TYR A 727 7.14 33.81 -32.92
C TYR A 727 6.12 34.12 -31.83
N ILE A 728 6.58 34.81 -30.78
CA ILE A 728 5.77 35.23 -29.64
C ILE A 728 5.79 36.76 -29.53
N ALA A 729 4.60 37.33 -29.28
CA ALA A 729 4.30 38.74 -29.10
C ALA A 729 4.60 39.68 -30.30
N GLY A 730 5.07 39.16 -31.42
CA GLY A 730 5.27 39.96 -32.63
C GLY A 730 6.13 39.26 -33.67
N LEU A 731 6.41 39.96 -34.75
CA LEU A 731 7.18 39.48 -35.90
C LEU A 731 8.24 40.51 -36.30
N ALA A 732 9.20 40.08 -37.13
CA ALA A 732 10.12 41.00 -37.78
C ALA A 732 9.37 41.94 -38.74
N GLN A 733 9.82 43.20 -38.86
CA GLN A 733 9.10 44.27 -39.57
C GLN A 733 8.72 43.92 -41.02
N GLY A 734 9.56 43.18 -41.75
CA GLY A 734 9.27 42.74 -43.12
C GLY A 734 8.21 41.63 -43.23
N MET A 735 7.95 40.88 -42.15
CA MET A 735 7.07 39.72 -42.17
C MET A 735 5.58 40.09 -42.12
N TYR A 736 5.22 41.22 -41.49
CA TYR A 736 3.83 41.68 -41.41
C TYR A 736 3.19 41.92 -42.80
N SER A 737 4.00 42.25 -43.80
CA SER A 737 3.54 42.48 -45.17
C SER A 737 3.09 41.20 -45.89
N ASN A 738 3.57 40.03 -45.44
CA ASN A 738 3.35 38.73 -46.06
C ASN A 738 2.44 37.81 -45.23
N LEU A 739 1.68 38.38 -44.29
CA LEU A 739 0.76 37.60 -43.45
C LEU A 739 -0.46 37.08 -44.23
N PRO A 740 -1.01 35.91 -43.85
CA PRO A 740 -2.24 35.39 -44.43
C PRO A 740 -3.40 36.41 -44.31
N LYS A 741 -4.27 36.46 -45.32
CA LYS A 741 -5.31 37.51 -45.45
C LYS A 741 -6.25 37.63 -44.25
N LEU A 742 -6.52 36.53 -43.53
CA LEU A 742 -7.41 36.53 -42.35
C LEU A 742 -6.74 37.01 -41.06
N VAL A 743 -5.41 37.14 -41.04
CA VAL A 743 -4.69 37.72 -39.90
C VAL A 743 -4.78 39.24 -40.00
N ALA A 744 -5.39 39.86 -38.99
CA ALA A 744 -5.75 41.28 -39.02
C ALA A 744 -4.63 42.20 -38.49
N SER A 745 -3.85 41.72 -37.51
CA SER A 745 -2.84 42.53 -36.82
C SER A 745 -1.68 42.91 -37.74
N ARG A 746 -1.20 44.15 -37.60
CA ARG A 746 -0.02 44.68 -38.32
C ARG A 746 1.08 45.18 -37.38
N ASP A 747 0.83 45.06 -36.09
CA ASP A 747 1.77 45.35 -35.01
C ASP A 747 1.84 44.14 -34.05
N GLY A 748 2.90 44.06 -33.25
CA GLY A 748 3.03 43.06 -32.19
C GLY A 748 2.19 43.40 -30.95
N PHE A 749 2.10 42.41 -30.08
CA PHE A 749 1.50 42.51 -28.76
C PHE A 749 2.39 43.35 -27.82
N GLN A 750 1.74 44.23 -27.05
CA GLN A 750 2.36 44.99 -25.97
C GLN A 750 1.61 44.66 -24.69
N GLY A 751 2.31 44.20 -23.66
CA GLY A 751 1.71 43.73 -22.42
C GLY A 751 2.49 42.57 -21.81
N CYS A 752 1.84 41.79 -20.97
CA CYS A 752 2.44 40.64 -20.30
C CYS A 752 1.88 39.33 -20.83
N LEU A 753 2.73 38.32 -20.93
CA LEU A 753 2.37 36.91 -21.12
C LEU A 753 2.86 36.10 -19.92
N ALA A 754 2.08 35.10 -19.51
CA ALA A 754 2.43 34.20 -18.43
C ALA A 754 1.87 32.80 -18.69
N SER A 755 2.34 31.81 -17.94
CA SER A 755 1.84 30.44 -17.93
C SER A 755 1.78 29.81 -19.33
N VAL A 756 2.76 30.13 -20.18
CA VAL A 756 2.79 29.69 -21.57
C VAL A 756 3.09 28.19 -21.64
N ASP A 757 2.12 27.43 -22.11
CA ASP A 757 2.19 26.00 -22.39
C ASP A 757 2.00 25.76 -23.89
N LEU A 758 3.05 25.25 -24.52
CA LEU A 758 3.12 24.96 -25.95
C LEU A 758 3.05 23.45 -26.17
N ASN A 759 1.84 22.90 -26.09
CA ASN A 759 1.56 21.47 -26.27
C ASN A 759 2.37 20.56 -25.33
N GLY A 760 2.42 20.93 -24.06
CA GLY A 760 3.13 20.23 -23.00
C GLY A 760 4.50 20.82 -22.66
N ARG A 761 5.07 21.67 -23.50
CA ARG A 761 6.34 22.35 -23.22
C ARG A 761 6.09 23.68 -22.50
N LEU A 762 6.76 23.88 -21.36
CA LEU A 762 6.84 25.16 -20.65
C LEU A 762 8.16 25.88 -21.01
N PRO A 763 8.20 26.71 -22.08
CA PRO A 763 9.40 27.48 -22.38
C PRO A 763 9.63 28.56 -21.32
N ASP A 764 10.87 28.73 -20.89
CA ASP A 764 11.29 29.99 -20.31
C ASP A 764 11.42 30.99 -21.47
N LEU A 765 10.43 31.87 -21.63
CA LEU A 765 10.34 32.74 -22.81
C LEU A 765 11.62 33.54 -23.06
N ILE A 766 12.38 33.89 -22.02
CA ILE A 766 13.59 34.71 -22.17
C ILE A 766 14.83 33.85 -22.41
N ASN A 767 14.97 32.74 -21.69
CA ASN A 767 16.16 31.88 -21.76
C ASN A 767 16.13 30.89 -22.93
N ASP A 768 14.94 30.41 -23.31
CA ASP A 768 14.77 29.47 -24.42
C ASP A 768 14.62 30.17 -25.79
N ALA A 769 14.59 31.50 -25.82
CA ALA A 769 14.47 32.27 -27.05
C ALA A 769 15.67 32.05 -27.99
N LEU A 770 15.38 31.64 -29.23
CA LEU A 770 16.36 31.56 -30.32
C LEU A 770 16.79 32.96 -30.77
N HIS A 771 15.85 33.90 -30.79
CA HIS A 771 16.08 35.30 -31.10
C HIS A 771 15.19 36.20 -30.25
N ARG A 772 15.70 37.40 -29.90
CA ARG A 772 14.98 38.43 -29.13
C ARG A 772 15.18 39.77 -29.80
N SER A 773 14.09 40.52 -29.95
CA SER A 773 14.09 41.88 -30.49
C SER A 773 13.24 42.78 -29.60
N GLY A 774 13.68 44.01 -29.39
CA GLY A 774 13.00 44.98 -28.53
C GLY A 774 13.30 44.80 -27.04
N GLN A 775 12.39 45.31 -26.20
CA GLN A 775 12.52 45.37 -24.75
C GLN A 775 11.60 44.33 -24.11
N ILE A 776 12.21 43.23 -23.65
CA ILE A 776 11.54 42.08 -23.04
C ILE A 776 12.12 41.88 -21.65
N GLU A 777 11.27 41.93 -20.63
CA GLU A 777 11.68 41.90 -19.22
C GLU A 777 10.89 40.84 -18.43
N ARG A 778 11.50 40.24 -17.42
CA ARG A 778 10.78 39.34 -16.49
C ARG A 778 9.87 40.15 -15.59
N GLY A 779 8.79 39.51 -15.14
CA GLY A 779 7.77 40.14 -14.31
C GLY A 779 6.68 40.79 -15.15
N CYS A 780 5.63 41.21 -14.45
CA CYS A 780 4.54 42.01 -15.00
C CYS A 780 4.22 43.14 -14.02
N GLU A 781 5.23 43.95 -13.70
CA GLU A 781 5.05 45.19 -12.96
C GLU A 781 4.72 46.27 -13.97
N VAL A 782 3.47 46.77 -13.89
CA VAL A 782 3.09 47.97 -14.60
C VAL A 782 3.94 49.09 -14.00
N GLU A 783 4.83 49.71 -14.77
CA GLU A 783 5.31 51.06 -14.44
C GLU A 783 4.07 51.96 -14.40
N LEU A 784 3.43 52.02 -13.23
CA LEU A 784 2.63 53.16 -12.85
C LEU A 784 3.60 54.34 -12.97
N THR A 785 3.31 55.25 -13.89
CA THR A 785 4.03 56.50 -14.04
C THR A 785 4.38 57.08 -12.67
N LYS A 786 5.63 57.51 -12.50
CA LYS A 786 6.33 58.01 -11.29
C LYS A 786 5.59 58.98 -10.32
N ALA A 787 4.29 59.23 -10.49
CA ALA A 787 3.53 60.15 -9.67
C ALA A 787 2.90 59.55 -8.40
N ASP A 788 2.62 58.23 -8.32
CA ASP A 788 1.68 57.75 -7.28
C ASP A 788 2.16 56.71 -6.25
N LEU A 789 3.39 56.18 -6.29
CA LEU A 789 3.82 55.22 -5.25
C LEU A 789 5.29 55.40 -4.85
N GLN A 790 5.51 55.90 -3.63
CA GLN A 790 6.72 55.63 -2.85
C GLN A 790 6.73 54.13 -2.49
N GLY A 791 7.26 53.30 -3.39
CA GLY A 791 7.68 51.92 -3.12
C GLY A 791 9.21 51.81 -3.26
N PRO A 792 9.87 50.83 -2.60
CA PRO A 792 11.31 50.71 -2.64
C PRO A 792 11.78 50.39 -4.07
N SER A 793 12.80 51.14 -4.52
CA SER A 793 13.46 50.93 -5.80
C SER A 793 13.90 49.48 -5.97
N THR A 794 13.71 48.87 -7.15
CA THR A 794 14.23 47.52 -7.45
C THR A 794 15.74 47.53 -7.75
N THR A 795 16.35 48.72 -7.79
CA THR A 795 17.78 48.92 -8.00
C THR A 795 18.40 49.67 -6.82
N CYS A 796 19.66 49.39 -6.50
CA CYS A 796 20.39 50.12 -5.48
C CYS A 796 20.45 51.62 -5.80
N GLN A 797 19.85 52.42 -4.93
CA GLN A 797 19.94 53.88 -4.87
C GLN A 797 20.75 54.28 -3.62
N GLU A 798 21.20 55.54 -3.55
CA GLU A 798 21.98 56.04 -2.40
C GLU A 798 21.23 55.90 -1.06
N ASP A 799 19.91 55.86 -1.08
CA ASP A 799 19.03 55.74 0.09
C ASP A 799 18.43 54.34 0.28
N SER A 800 18.83 53.35 -0.53
CA SER A 800 18.26 51.99 -0.48
C SER A 800 18.58 51.24 0.81
N CYS A 801 19.73 51.52 1.42
CA CYS A 801 20.14 50.95 2.70
C CYS A 801 20.39 52.07 3.71
N ALA A 802 19.75 51.97 4.86
CA ALA A 802 19.92 52.96 5.91
C ALA A 802 21.17 52.69 6.76
N ASN A 803 21.55 53.69 7.58
CA ASN A 803 22.64 53.58 8.55
C ASN A 803 23.97 53.08 7.96
N GLN A 804 24.25 53.47 6.71
CA GLN A 804 25.45 53.07 5.96
C GLN A 804 25.55 51.55 5.69
N GLY A 805 24.42 50.84 5.68
CA GLY A 805 24.37 49.47 5.16
C GLY A 805 24.80 49.41 3.70
N ILE A 806 25.51 48.35 3.31
CA ILE A 806 26.00 48.21 1.93
C ILE A 806 24.87 47.65 1.07
N CYS A 807 24.45 48.39 0.04
CA CYS A 807 23.46 47.92 -0.92
C CYS A 807 24.09 46.95 -1.92
N ASN A 808 23.61 45.71 -1.92
CA ASN A 808 24.01 44.67 -2.85
C ASN A 808 22.87 44.41 -3.84
N GLN A 809 23.11 44.72 -5.12
CA GLN A 809 22.16 44.47 -6.19
C GLN A 809 21.99 42.96 -6.42
N GLN A 810 20.75 42.50 -6.42
CA GLN A 810 20.33 41.15 -6.78
C GLN A 810 19.54 41.18 -8.10
N TRP A 811 19.20 39.99 -8.60
CA TRP A 811 18.45 39.84 -9.85
C TRP A 811 16.95 40.22 -9.72
N GLU A 812 16.35 40.04 -8.54
CA GLU A 812 14.94 40.35 -8.21
C GLU A 812 14.77 41.67 -7.42
N GLY A 813 15.85 42.40 -7.15
CA GLY A 813 15.82 43.59 -6.29
C GLY A 813 17.18 43.91 -5.69
N PHE A 814 17.23 44.56 -4.54
CA PHE A 814 18.47 44.74 -3.77
C PHE A 814 18.35 44.16 -2.36
N THR A 815 19.50 43.93 -1.74
CA THR A 815 19.62 43.50 -0.33
C THR A 815 20.61 44.40 0.39
N CYS A 816 20.39 44.67 1.68
CA CYS A 816 21.32 45.47 2.48
C CYS A 816 22.16 44.58 3.40
N ASP A 817 23.48 44.71 3.31
CA ASP A 817 24.39 44.12 4.28
C ASP A 817 24.57 45.07 5.47
N CYS A 818 24.00 44.66 6.61
CA CYS A 818 24.01 45.40 7.86
C CYS A 818 25.13 44.95 8.81
N SER A 819 26.03 44.06 8.39
CA SER A 819 27.07 43.44 9.25
C SER A 819 27.99 44.47 9.92
N MET A 820 28.33 45.54 9.18
CA MET A 820 29.15 46.65 9.66
C MET A 820 28.34 47.80 10.25
N THR A 821 27.04 47.60 10.46
CA THR A 821 26.14 48.58 11.10
C THR A 821 25.68 48.10 12.48
N SER A 822 25.28 49.02 13.35
CA SER A 822 24.63 48.73 14.63
C SER A 822 23.14 48.35 14.50
N TYR A 823 22.66 48.14 13.28
CA TYR A 823 21.27 47.85 12.94
C TYR A 823 21.13 46.45 12.32
N SER A 824 19.89 45.97 12.27
CA SER A 824 19.44 44.72 11.64
C SER A 824 18.24 45.02 10.74
N GLY A 825 17.58 43.97 10.23
CA GLY A 825 16.47 44.11 9.28
C GLY A 825 16.92 44.20 7.83
N SER A 826 15.96 44.11 6.90
CA SER A 826 16.21 44.00 5.45
C SER A 826 16.82 45.26 4.82
N GLN A 827 16.69 46.42 5.48
CA GLN A 827 17.24 47.72 5.04
C GLN A 827 18.15 48.38 6.08
N CYS A 828 18.62 47.63 7.09
CA CYS A 828 19.46 48.13 8.17
C CYS A 828 18.84 49.28 8.98
N ASN A 829 17.52 49.22 9.19
CA ASN A 829 16.75 50.23 9.92
C ASN A 829 16.27 49.76 11.30
N ASP A 830 16.34 48.46 11.60
CA ASP A 830 15.90 47.94 12.88
C ASP A 830 17.05 48.01 13.88
N ARG A 831 16.82 48.56 15.07
CA ARG A 831 17.88 48.71 16.07
C ARG A 831 18.14 47.36 16.72
N LYS A 832 19.41 46.94 16.80
CA LYS A 832 19.81 45.73 17.54
C LYS A 832 19.64 45.89 19.05
#